data_AF-A0A2U1AHY1-F1
#
_entry.id   AF-A0A2U1AHY1-F1
#
_cell.length_a   1.000
_cell.length_b   1.000
_cell.length_c   1.000
_cell.angle_alpha   90.00
_cell.angle_beta   90.00
_cell.angle_gamma   90.00
#
_symmetry.space_group_name_H-M   'P 1'
#
loop_
_entity.id
_entity.type
_entity.pdbx_description
1 polymer ?
#
loop_
_entity_poly.entity_id
_entity_poly.type
_entity_poly.pdbx_seq_one_letter_code
_entity_poly.pdbx_strand_id
1 'polypeptide(L)'
;MKRWLTRLTQWRVSAPAAFFLLTLWGLGWYIVYSLFLFLLVPGWLDFLLDCDDLRLLLAVPYWCWIITGLGAVGAMLLFFHRIAQQVCSGWLMRWCVAWGTGVLLVLLTAAENWSTVEPTVIWLARCLVTLVFPLLIQKELNRRSVGLVCGNFLCWSGGMFLVGIVWTGLLLRGGWVWEAVEVRQKLGTFIEIDQAAAGFLRLSGSGWAWLLLAGLLLLLAGYGFTAVIWAEAEGVKLRRMFGKKVVVPWGMALSCFVFSLLLALWASQESERDKTALERRFGYPLTSAGLRERYCRSGSPDPEFWSRLAMAREEVARQTAGPLEEFCNRSPRWFQLHSEELERLREGFGFCEKPLQELDRAFGGVLLRGERRLSEEEAVQFEDCCGEIIQSYLLWGLWRLRSALAEQDGESALAIYRRMENCNTVGIVNWISGVGWISGEEKRLDALELLLESGLCSSGWLRQEGEKLAASEKKIDEIEEEAFYADVVFILDALETEATRETVKAGSFSYRVAQPGKLRFLFPQLWWYCAADRRTLLQAYNVPGLRDVPEKELERKPYVICSIVLPGTNGYGNRFLMLKARCRAMRALIAAELSRRENGAWPEKLEPMPIDPFSGKPLLYRAGTQVWSVGPNGIDEDGLGGYDEAVRRQCDDIRAIVRIGE
;
A
#
# COMPACT_ATOMS: atom_id res chain seq x y z
N MET A 1 24.10 49.76 -1.61
CA MET A 1 22.76 49.55 -1.00
C MET A 1 21.71 50.59 -1.39
N LYS A 2 21.91 51.90 -1.13
CA LYS A 2 20.89 52.95 -1.41
C LYS A 2 20.35 52.96 -2.85
N ARG A 3 21.22 52.80 -3.87
CA ARG A 3 20.87 52.71 -5.31
C ARG A 3 20.12 51.43 -5.71
N TRP A 4 20.32 50.33 -4.98
CA TRP A 4 19.68 49.05 -5.26
C TRP A 4 18.26 49.02 -4.67
N LEU A 5 18.11 49.53 -3.45
CA LEU A 5 16.81 49.81 -2.81
C LEU A 5 15.96 50.82 -3.60
N THR A 6 16.56 51.88 -4.17
CA THR A 6 15.81 52.83 -5.02
C THR A 6 15.37 52.23 -6.36
N ARG A 7 16.08 51.23 -6.88
CA ARG A 7 15.65 50.49 -8.08
C ARG A 7 14.53 49.50 -7.77
N LEU A 8 14.55 48.86 -6.60
CA LEU A 8 13.42 48.04 -6.12
C LEU A 8 12.14 48.87 -5.92
N THR A 9 12.25 50.10 -5.37
CA THR A 9 11.09 51.00 -5.22
C THR A 9 10.58 51.59 -6.54
N GLN A 10 11.29 51.41 -7.66
CA GLN A 10 10.87 51.82 -9.00
C GLN A 10 10.07 50.73 -9.76
N TRP A 11 9.95 49.51 -9.23
CA TRP A 11 9.13 48.45 -9.83
C TRP A 11 7.65 48.81 -9.77
N ARG A 12 7.14 49.43 -10.83
CA ARG A 12 5.71 49.74 -10.98
C ARG A 12 4.95 48.49 -11.40
N VAL A 13 4.49 47.70 -10.44
CA VAL A 13 3.55 46.61 -10.69
C VAL A 13 2.15 47.21 -10.95
N SER A 14 1.58 46.94 -12.13
CA SER A 14 0.20 47.33 -12.47
C SER A 14 -0.82 46.30 -11.95
N ALA A 15 -2.07 46.71 -11.75
CA ALA A 15 -3.15 45.80 -11.34
C ALA A 15 -3.32 44.62 -12.30
N PRO A 16 -3.29 44.79 -13.64
CA PRO A 16 -3.35 43.66 -14.57
C PRO A 16 -2.15 42.69 -14.42
N ALA A 17 -0.96 43.19 -14.07
CA ALA A 17 0.22 42.35 -13.86
C ALA A 17 0.14 41.55 -12.55
N ALA A 18 -0.27 42.18 -11.44
CA ALA A 18 -0.51 41.48 -10.18
C ALA A 18 -1.64 40.45 -10.32
N PHE A 19 -2.70 40.79 -11.05
CA PHE A 19 -3.85 39.92 -11.27
C PHE A 19 -3.52 38.72 -12.15
N PHE A 20 -2.66 38.91 -13.15
CA PHE A 20 -2.09 37.80 -13.91
C PHE A 20 -1.30 36.83 -13.02
N LEU A 21 -0.45 37.32 -12.12
CA LEU A 21 0.31 36.45 -11.21
C LEU A 21 -0.60 35.69 -10.22
N LEU A 22 -1.66 36.34 -9.72
CA LEU A 22 -2.71 35.65 -8.94
C LEU A 22 -3.38 34.53 -9.76
N THR A 23 -3.66 34.80 -11.04
CA THR A 23 -4.23 33.80 -11.96
C THR A 23 -3.26 32.63 -12.18
N LEU A 24 -1.97 32.92 -12.32
CA LEU A 24 -0.91 31.92 -12.50
C LEU A 24 -0.71 31.06 -11.24
N TRP A 25 -0.80 31.66 -10.05
CA TRP A 25 -0.71 30.91 -8.80
C TRP A 25 -1.86 29.89 -8.65
N GLY A 26 -3.09 30.28 -9.01
CA GLY A 26 -4.23 29.37 -8.98
C GLY A 26 -4.23 28.34 -10.11
N LEU A 27 -4.30 28.80 -11.36
CA LEU A 27 -4.47 27.93 -12.54
C LEU A 27 -3.16 27.36 -13.07
N GLY A 28 -2.05 28.09 -12.93
CA GLY A 28 -0.74 27.63 -13.39
C GLY A 28 -0.33 26.34 -12.68
N TRP A 29 -0.61 26.26 -11.38
CA TRP A 29 -0.47 25.00 -10.63
C TRP A 29 -1.30 23.88 -11.24
N TYR A 30 -2.60 24.09 -11.45
CA TYR A 30 -3.49 23.08 -12.02
C TYR A 30 -2.97 22.57 -13.37
N ILE A 31 -2.49 23.48 -14.23
CA ILE A 31 -1.93 23.15 -15.54
C ILE A 31 -0.62 22.35 -15.40
N VAL A 32 0.32 22.81 -14.58
CA VAL A 32 1.61 22.13 -14.35
C VAL A 32 1.39 20.75 -13.76
N TYR A 33 0.50 20.62 -12.79
CA TYR A 33 0.15 19.35 -12.18
C TYR A 33 -0.52 18.39 -13.17
N SER A 34 -1.44 18.89 -14.01
CA SER A 34 -2.06 18.09 -15.06
C SER A 34 -1.05 17.60 -16.10
N LEU A 35 -0.12 18.47 -16.50
CA LEU A 35 0.99 18.10 -17.39
C LEU A 35 1.91 17.09 -16.73
N PHE A 36 2.24 17.27 -15.46
CA PHE A 36 3.07 16.36 -14.70
C PHE A 36 2.47 14.95 -14.68
N LEU A 37 1.19 14.82 -14.30
CA LEU A 37 0.48 13.53 -14.35
C LEU A 37 0.44 12.96 -15.77
N PHE A 38 0.27 13.80 -16.78
CA PHE A 38 0.26 13.37 -18.18
C PHE A 38 1.60 12.79 -18.65
N LEU A 39 2.72 13.33 -18.18
CA LEU A 39 4.05 12.80 -18.47
C LEU A 39 4.36 11.58 -17.60
N LEU A 40 3.81 11.55 -16.38
CA LEU A 40 4.06 10.50 -15.40
C LEU A 40 3.35 9.18 -15.75
N VAL A 41 2.04 9.21 -16.03
CA VAL A 41 1.21 8.01 -16.25
C VAL A 41 1.73 7.10 -17.38
N PRO A 42 2.17 7.63 -18.54
CA PRO A 42 2.76 6.83 -19.61
C PRO A 42 4.22 6.40 -19.37
N GLY A 43 4.83 6.78 -18.24
CA GLY A 43 6.20 6.45 -17.88
C GLY A 43 7.29 7.36 -18.48
N TRP A 44 6.94 8.52 -19.05
CA TRP A 44 7.94 9.43 -19.62
C TRP A 44 8.84 10.08 -18.56
N LEU A 45 8.42 9.99 -17.30
CA LEU A 45 9.16 10.46 -16.13
C LEU A 45 9.71 9.31 -15.27
N ASP A 46 9.80 8.08 -15.78
CA ASP A 46 10.27 6.92 -15.00
C ASP A 46 11.68 7.10 -14.44
N PHE A 47 12.55 7.88 -15.11
CA PHE A 47 13.89 8.20 -14.59
C PHE A 47 13.87 9.01 -13.27
N LEU A 48 12.73 9.64 -12.92
CA LEU A 48 12.56 10.31 -11.63
C LEU A 48 12.20 9.32 -10.51
N LEU A 49 11.71 8.12 -10.84
CA LEU A 49 11.43 7.04 -9.89
C LEU A 49 12.69 6.30 -9.43
N ASP A 50 13.83 6.51 -10.10
CA ASP A 50 15.13 5.99 -9.66
C ASP A 50 15.69 6.73 -8.43
N CYS A 51 15.12 7.89 -8.09
CA CYS A 51 15.28 8.48 -6.78
C CYS A 51 14.29 7.79 -5.84
N ASP A 52 14.78 7.08 -4.81
CA ASP A 52 14.01 6.25 -3.84
C ASP A 52 12.91 6.99 -3.05
N ASP A 53 12.52 8.19 -3.44
CA ASP A 53 11.61 9.05 -2.69
C ASP A 53 10.45 9.53 -3.57
N LEU A 54 9.29 8.87 -3.43
CA LEU A 54 8.00 9.32 -3.97
C LEU A 54 7.69 10.77 -3.55
N ARG A 55 8.29 11.26 -2.44
CA ARG A 55 8.18 12.66 -2.00
C ARG A 55 8.83 13.63 -3.00
N LEU A 56 9.89 13.24 -3.70
CA LEU A 56 10.55 14.06 -4.71
C LEU A 56 9.61 14.32 -5.91
N LEU A 57 8.79 13.32 -6.24
CA LEU A 57 7.80 13.35 -7.30
C LEU A 57 6.66 14.34 -7.01
N LEU A 58 6.24 14.43 -5.75
CA LEU A 58 5.26 15.43 -5.28
C LEU A 58 5.91 16.80 -4.97
N ALA A 59 7.22 16.83 -4.72
CA ALA A 59 7.96 18.05 -4.40
C ALA A 59 8.05 18.99 -5.61
N VAL A 60 8.26 18.50 -6.83
CA VAL A 60 8.42 19.37 -8.01
C VAL A 60 7.18 20.23 -8.26
N PRO A 61 5.96 19.66 -8.35
CA PRO A 61 4.76 20.47 -8.34
C PRO A 61 4.78 21.41 -7.14
N TYR A 62 4.87 20.88 -5.90
CA TYR A 62 4.75 21.65 -4.65
C TYR A 62 5.64 22.91 -4.62
N TRP A 63 6.91 22.79 -4.99
CA TRP A 63 7.83 23.92 -5.11
C TRP A 63 7.43 24.91 -6.20
N CYS A 64 6.91 24.46 -7.34
CA CYS A 64 6.34 25.36 -8.35
C CYS A 64 5.17 26.17 -7.77
N TRP A 65 4.31 25.56 -6.95
CA TRP A 65 3.21 26.25 -6.27
C TRP A 65 3.72 27.30 -5.27
N ILE A 66 4.71 26.94 -4.45
CA ILE A 66 5.34 27.87 -3.50
C ILE A 66 5.95 29.06 -4.23
N ILE A 67 6.78 28.81 -5.25
CA ILE A 67 7.50 29.88 -5.96
C ILE A 67 6.51 30.83 -6.65
N THR A 68 5.48 30.30 -7.32
CA THR A 68 4.45 31.12 -7.96
C THR A 68 3.59 31.86 -6.93
N GLY A 69 3.33 31.26 -5.77
CA GLY A 69 2.61 31.88 -4.66
C GLY A 69 3.38 33.05 -4.04
N LEU A 70 4.67 32.86 -3.74
CA LEU A 70 5.56 33.93 -3.27
C LEU A 70 5.64 35.07 -4.28
N GLY A 71 5.73 34.74 -5.58
CA GLY A 71 5.69 35.73 -6.66
C GLY A 71 4.38 36.51 -6.71
N ALA A 72 3.23 35.84 -6.58
CA ALA A 72 1.92 36.47 -6.57
C ALA A 72 1.73 37.39 -5.37
N VAL A 73 2.04 36.93 -4.15
CA VAL A 73 1.95 37.72 -2.91
C VAL A 73 2.91 38.92 -2.97
N GLY A 74 4.15 38.72 -3.42
CA GLY A 74 5.12 39.80 -3.60
C GLY A 74 4.63 40.87 -4.57
N ALA A 75 4.06 40.47 -5.71
CA ALA A 75 3.49 41.40 -6.69
C ALA A 75 2.26 42.14 -6.15
N MET A 76 1.39 41.47 -5.38
CA MET A 76 0.27 42.11 -4.70
C MET A 76 0.76 43.18 -3.72
N LEU A 77 1.74 42.86 -2.86
CA LEU A 77 2.27 43.79 -1.88
C LEU A 77 2.92 45.02 -2.54
N LEU A 78 3.67 44.82 -3.63
CA LEU A 78 4.23 45.93 -4.43
C LEU A 78 3.14 46.79 -5.06
N PHE A 79 2.08 46.17 -5.59
CA PHE A 79 0.93 46.88 -6.12
C PHE A 79 0.22 47.71 -5.04
N PHE A 80 -0.11 47.10 -3.90
CA PHE A 80 -0.74 47.78 -2.77
C PHE A 80 0.13 48.91 -2.24
N HIS A 81 1.45 48.70 -2.11
CA HIS A 81 2.39 49.74 -1.68
C HIS A 81 2.38 50.95 -2.61
N ARG A 82 2.42 50.72 -3.93
CA ARG A 82 2.41 51.79 -4.94
C ARG A 82 1.10 52.59 -4.91
N ILE A 83 -0.05 51.94 -4.75
CA ILE A 83 -1.34 52.64 -4.68
C ILE A 83 -1.49 53.36 -3.34
N ALA A 84 -1.08 52.73 -2.23
CA ALA A 84 -1.10 53.37 -0.91
C ALA A 84 -0.21 54.63 -0.84
N GLN A 85 0.91 54.67 -1.57
CA GLN A 85 1.73 55.89 -1.73
C GLN A 85 0.95 57.09 -2.32
N GLN A 86 -0.11 56.81 -3.08
CA GLN A 86 -0.93 57.84 -3.72
C GLN A 86 -2.13 58.27 -2.86
N VAL A 87 -2.52 57.45 -1.88
CA VAL A 87 -3.79 57.60 -1.14
C VAL A 87 -3.59 57.87 0.36
N CYS A 88 -2.53 57.34 0.99
CA CYS A 88 -2.33 57.40 2.45
C CYS A 88 -1.13 58.26 2.88
N SER A 89 -1.15 58.73 4.13
CA SER A 89 -0.02 59.47 4.75
C SER A 89 1.20 58.56 4.96
N GLY A 90 2.41 59.16 4.96
CA GLY A 90 3.68 58.42 5.02
C GLY A 90 3.89 57.54 6.26
N TRP A 91 3.12 57.71 7.34
CA TRP A 91 3.18 56.89 8.55
C TRP A 91 2.42 55.57 8.40
N LEU A 92 1.19 55.61 7.91
CA LEU A 92 0.35 54.42 7.66
C LEU A 92 1.01 53.47 6.64
N MET A 93 1.76 54.07 5.71
CA MET A 93 2.52 53.36 4.70
C MET A 93 3.73 52.58 5.24
N ARG A 94 4.42 53.09 6.27
CA ARG A 94 5.52 52.37 6.93
C ARG A 94 5.00 51.12 7.65
N TRP A 95 3.83 51.21 8.27
CA TRP A 95 3.17 50.08 8.90
C TRP A 95 2.73 49.03 7.88
N CYS A 96 2.11 49.43 6.76
CA CYS A 96 1.71 48.48 5.71
C CYS A 96 2.91 47.71 5.12
N VAL A 97 4.06 48.37 4.95
CA VAL A 97 5.30 47.72 4.50
C VAL A 97 5.86 46.79 5.57
N ALA A 98 5.87 47.20 6.84
CA ALA A 98 6.35 46.36 7.95
C ALA A 98 5.48 45.10 8.10
N TRP A 99 4.16 45.24 8.09
CA TRP A 99 3.22 44.13 8.17
C TRP A 99 3.24 43.25 6.92
N GLY A 100 3.30 43.83 5.72
CA GLY A 100 3.42 43.08 4.46
C GLY A 100 4.72 42.28 4.38
N THR A 101 5.84 42.84 4.85
CA THR A 101 7.14 42.15 4.94
C THR A 101 7.10 41.06 6.00
N GLY A 102 6.42 41.30 7.13
CA GLY A 102 6.18 40.29 8.17
C GLY A 102 5.36 39.11 7.65
N VAL A 103 4.28 39.36 6.90
CA VAL A 103 3.49 38.31 6.24
C VAL A 103 4.33 37.52 5.24
N LEU A 104 5.16 38.20 4.44
CA LEU A 104 6.04 37.54 3.47
C LEU A 104 7.10 36.66 4.16
N LEU A 105 7.68 37.15 5.26
CA LEU A 105 8.63 36.39 6.09
C LEU A 105 7.97 35.16 6.71
N VAL A 106 6.73 35.28 7.22
CA VAL A 106 6.02 34.12 7.77
C VAL A 106 5.64 33.11 6.68
N LEU A 107 5.21 33.58 5.51
CA LEU A 107 4.94 32.69 4.37
C LEU A 107 6.21 32.00 3.84
N LEU A 108 7.38 32.65 3.95
CA LEU A 108 8.67 32.04 3.64
C LEU A 108 9.08 30.98 4.67
N THR A 109 8.90 31.24 5.97
CA THR A 109 9.13 30.22 7.02
C THR A 109 8.10 29.08 6.94
N ALA A 110 6.88 29.37 6.47
CA ALA A 110 5.83 28.39 6.23
C ALA A 110 6.14 27.43 5.08
N ALA A 111 6.85 27.91 4.05
CA ALA A 111 7.21 27.12 2.89
C ALA A 111 8.23 26.02 3.22
N GLU A 112 9.13 26.26 4.18
CA GLU A 112 10.12 25.26 4.65
C GLU A 112 9.51 24.25 5.64
N ASN A 113 8.49 24.65 6.41
CA ASN A 113 7.88 23.76 7.40
C ASN A 113 6.43 24.15 7.68
N TRP A 114 5.50 23.77 6.79
CA TRP A 114 4.06 24.11 6.92
C TRP A 114 3.46 23.66 8.27
N SER A 115 4.10 22.66 8.89
CA SER A 115 3.74 22.10 10.19
C SER A 115 4.03 23.02 11.40
N THR A 116 4.78 24.11 11.25
CA THR A 116 5.17 25.01 12.36
C THR A 116 4.45 26.36 12.35
N VAL A 117 3.63 26.63 11.34
CA VAL A 117 2.96 27.92 11.18
C VAL A 117 1.69 27.92 12.00
N GLU A 118 1.62 28.76 13.02
CA GLU A 118 0.38 28.93 13.76
C GLU A 118 -0.75 29.35 12.81
N PRO A 119 -1.91 28.67 12.85
CA PRO A 119 -3.04 28.97 11.97
C PRO A 119 -3.58 30.40 12.12
N THR A 120 -3.34 31.04 13.26
CA THR A 120 -3.58 32.46 13.52
C THR A 120 -2.88 33.34 12.48
N VAL A 121 -1.68 32.96 12.05
CA VAL A 121 -0.88 33.73 11.09
C VAL A 121 -1.42 33.59 9.67
N ILE A 122 -1.89 32.41 9.28
CA ILE A 122 -2.57 32.19 7.99
C ILE A 122 -3.84 33.04 7.92
N TRP A 123 -4.62 33.07 9.01
CA TRP A 123 -5.80 33.92 9.14
C TRP A 123 -5.47 35.41 9.07
N LEU A 124 -4.42 35.86 9.77
CA LEU A 124 -3.96 37.24 9.75
C LEU A 124 -3.50 37.66 8.34
N ALA A 125 -2.71 36.84 7.67
CA ALA A 125 -2.27 37.09 6.29
C ALA A 125 -3.46 37.21 5.33
N ARG A 126 -4.44 36.30 5.46
CA ARG A 126 -5.69 36.33 4.70
C ARG A 126 -6.49 37.61 4.96
N CYS A 127 -6.69 37.99 6.22
CA CYS A 127 -7.38 39.24 6.57
C CYS A 127 -6.65 40.46 5.97
N LEU A 128 -5.32 40.47 6.01
CA LEU A 128 -4.53 41.55 5.43
C LEU A 128 -4.74 41.67 3.91
N VAL A 129 -4.65 40.56 3.18
CA VAL A 129 -4.76 40.56 1.71
C VAL A 129 -6.19 40.77 1.20
N THR A 130 -7.19 40.23 1.89
CA THR A 130 -8.57 40.20 1.36
C THR A 130 -9.50 41.25 1.96
N LEU A 131 -9.12 41.88 3.08
CA LEU A 131 -9.90 42.91 3.77
C LEU A 131 -9.10 44.22 3.94
N VAL A 132 -7.97 44.18 4.64
CA VAL A 132 -7.25 45.40 5.06
C VAL A 132 -6.65 46.15 3.86
N PHE A 133 -5.84 45.49 3.03
CA PHE A 133 -5.24 46.15 1.86
C PHE A 133 -6.28 46.62 0.84
N PRO A 134 -7.32 45.83 0.51
CA PRO A 134 -8.42 46.30 -0.34
C PRO A 134 -9.14 47.56 0.17
N LEU A 135 -9.32 47.72 1.50
CA LEU A 135 -9.86 48.94 2.08
C LEU A 135 -8.90 50.13 1.93
N LEU A 136 -7.61 49.91 2.17
CA LEU A 136 -6.58 50.96 2.13
C LEU A 136 -6.36 51.57 0.74
N ILE A 137 -6.61 50.80 -0.33
CA ILE A 137 -6.45 51.28 -1.71
C ILE A 137 -7.70 51.97 -2.28
N GLN A 138 -8.79 52.05 -1.52
CA GLN A 138 -9.98 52.77 -1.95
C GLN A 138 -9.73 54.28 -1.88
N LYS A 139 -9.93 54.98 -3.00
CA LYS A 139 -9.84 56.45 -3.06
C LYS A 139 -10.97 57.13 -2.28
N GLU A 140 -12.14 56.49 -2.23
CA GLU A 140 -13.31 56.95 -1.47
C GLU A 140 -13.97 55.76 -0.75
N LEU A 141 -14.15 55.87 0.57
CA LEU A 141 -14.91 54.92 1.37
C LEU A 141 -16.40 55.26 1.30
N ASN A 142 -17.09 54.73 0.28
CA ASN A 142 -18.55 54.77 0.19
C ASN A 142 -19.15 53.38 0.44
N ARG A 143 -20.49 53.32 0.62
CA ARG A 143 -21.21 52.08 0.92
C ARG A 143 -20.96 50.97 -0.12
N ARG A 144 -20.77 51.34 -1.39
CA ARG A 144 -20.49 50.40 -2.48
C ARG A 144 -19.09 49.80 -2.36
N SER A 145 -18.06 50.63 -2.14
CA SER A 145 -16.68 50.19 -1.97
C SER A 145 -16.54 49.28 -0.75
N VAL A 146 -17.18 49.64 0.37
CA VAL A 146 -17.23 48.80 1.57
C VAL A 146 -17.93 47.47 1.27
N GLY A 147 -19.07 47.49 0.58
CA GLY A 147 -19.78 46.27 0.18
C GLY A 147 -18.94 45.34 -0.71
N LEU A 148 -18.21 45.89 -1.67
CA LEU A 148 -17.31 45.12 -2.55
C LEU A 148 -16.17 44.46 -1.77
N VAL A 149 -15.54 45.18 -0.85
CA VAL A 149 -14.44 44.64 -0.03
C VAL A 149 -14.94 43.60 0.96
N CYS A 150 -16.09 43.83 1.61
CA CYS A 150 -16.73 42.80 2.45
C CYS A 150 -17.10 41.56 1.64
N GLY A 151 -17.66 41.73 0.43
CA GLY A 151 -17.96 40.63 -0.49
C GLY A 151 -16.70 39.84 -0.89
N ASN A 152 -15.61 40.54 -1.22
CA ASN A 152 -14.31 39.93 -1.51
C ASN A 152 -13.81 39.09 -0.33
N PHE A 153 -13.78 39.67 0.87
CA PHE A 153 -13.36 38.99 2.09
C PHE A 153 -14.21 37.75 2.35
N LEU A 154 -15.54 37.86 2.30
CA LEU A 154 -16.46 36.75 2.55
C LEU A 154 -16.33 35.63 1.52
N CYS A 155 -16.15 35.96 0.23
CA CYS A 155 -16.04 34.98 -0.83
C CYS A 155 -14.72 34.20 -0.78
N TRP A 156 -13.59 34.89 -0.64
CA TRP A 156 -12.30 34.22 -0.39
C TRP A 156 -12.35 33.40 0.89
N SER A 157 -12.97 33.97 1.93
CA SER A 157 -12.99 33.36 3.24
C SER A 157 -13.82 32.09 3.33
N GLY A 158 -15.06 32.18 2.86
CA GLY A 158 -15.97 31.05 2.76
C GLY A 158 -15.43 30.02 1.80
N GLY A 159 -14.94 30.43 0.63
CA GLY A 159 -14.38 29.53 -0.36
C GLY A 159 -13.23 28.67 0.18
N MET A 160 -12.23 29.29 0.81
CA MET A 160 -11.11 28.56 1.43
C MET A 160 -11.56 27.68 2.59
N PHE A 161 -12.53 28.13 3.40
CA PHE A 161 -13.06 27.33 4.51
C PHE A 161 -13.76 26.06 4.01
N LEU A 162 -14.64 26.17 3.00
CA LEU A 162 -15.34 25.02 2.43
C LEU A 162 -14.37 24.04 1.75
N VAL A 163 -13.39 24.54 1.00
CA VAL A 163 -12.32 23.70 0.41
C VAL A 163 -11.49 23.04 1.52
N GLY A 164 -11.19 23.76 2.61
CA GLY A 164 -10.48 23.27 3.78
C GLY A 164 -11.17 22.06 4.43
N ILE A 165 -12.49 22.13 4.65
CA ILE A 165 -13.28 21.00 5.19
C ILE A 165 -13.10 19.74 4.32
N VAL A 166 -13.20 19.89 2.99
CA VAL A 166 -13.05 18.76 2.05
C VAL A 166 -11.62 18.23 2.07
N TRP A 167 -10.63 19.12 2.09
CA TRP A 167 -9.21 18.76 2.19
C TRP A 167 -8.90 18.00 3.48
N THR A 168 -9.35 18.49 4.63
CA THR A 168 -9.22 17.81 5.92
C THR A 168 -9.89 16.43 5.89
N GLY A 169 -11.08 16.32 5.29
CA GLY A 169 -11.78 15.05 5.11
C GLY A 169 -11.05 14.05 4.19
N LEU A 170 -10.23 14.52 3.24
CA LEU A 170 -9.37 13.68 2.42
C LEU A 170 -8.07 13.30 3.15
N LEU A 171 -7.45 14.24 3.87
CA LEU A 171 -6.23 13.98 4.64
C LEU A 171 -6.43 12.89 5.69
N LEU A 172 -7.60 12.87 6.35
CA LEU A 172 -7.93 11.87 7.37
C LEU A 172 -8.14 10.45 6.82
N ARG A 173 -8.16 10.24 5.49
CA ARG A 173 -8.25 8.91 4.85
C ARG A 173 -6.91 8.26 4.61
N GLY A 174 -5.90 9.05 4.28
CA GLY A 174 -4.56 8.51 4.05
C GLY A 174 -4.02 7.99 5.37
N GLY A 175 -3.98 6.66 5.55
CA GLY A 175 -3.39 5.94 6.68
C GLY A 175 -1.90 6.16 6.92
N TRP A 176 -1.40 7.37 6.70
CA TRP A 176 -0.16 7.89 7.24
C TRP A 176 -0.35 8.09 8.75
N VAL A 177 -0.63 7.01 9.49
CA VAL A 177 -0.91 7.04 10.93
C VAL A 177 0.22 7.74 11.70
N TRP A 178 1.45 7.66 11.18
CA TRP A 178 2.63 8.36 11.71
C TRP A 178 2.57 9.88 11.50
N GLU A 179 2.12 10.37 10.34
CA GLU A 179 1.88 11.80 10.13
C GLU A 179 0.57 12.26 10.77
N ALA A 180 -0.46 11.43 10.88
CA ALA A 180 -1.74 11.76 11.49
C ALA A 180 -1.61 12.06 12.99
N VAL A 181 -0.70 11.39 13.71
CA VAL A 181 -0.36 11.72 15.10
C VAL A 181 0.34 13.08 15.19
N GLU A 182 1.26 13.36 14.27
CA GLU A 182 2.00 14.64 14.24
C GLU A 182 1.12 15.82 13.77
N VAL A 183 0.28 15.59 12.75
CA VAL A 183 -0.76 16.48 12.23
C VAL A 183 -1.82 16.72 13.30
N ARG A 184 -2.23 15.71 14.08
CA ARG A 184 -3.17 15.90 15.19
C ARG A 184 -2.56 16.70 16.34
N GLN A 185 -1.29 16.47 16.68
CA GLN A 185 -0.59 17.26 17.69
C GLN A 185 -0.44 18.74 17.29
N LYS A 186 -0.33 19.03 15.98
CA LYS A 186 -0.05 20.38 15.46
C LYS A 186 -1.29 21.14 14.94
N LEU A 187 -2.30 20.45 14.40
CA LEU A 187 -3.49 21.02 13.74
C LEU A 187 -4.82 20.65 14.45
N GLY A 188 -4.77 20.03 15.63
CA GLY A 188 -5.93 19.45 16.32
C GLY A 188 -7.18 20.34 16.35
N THR A 189 -7.04 21.63 16.66
CA THR A 189 -8.17 22.57 16.73
C THR A 189 -8.85 22.80 15.37
N PHE A 190 -8.11 22.80 14.26
CA PHE A 190 -8.69 23.00 12.92
C PHE A 190 -9.40 21.75 12.42
N ILE A 191 -8.80 20.58 12.68
CA ILE A 191 -9.43 19.30 12.38
C ILE A 191 -10.75 19.20 13.15
N GLU A 192 -10.78 19.60 14.42
CA GLU A 192 -12.01 19.63 15.22
C GLU A 192 -13.05 20.61 14.67
N ILE A 193 -12.66 21.82 14.27
CA ILE A 193 -13.57 22.81 13.67
C ILE A 193 -14.15 22.30 12.35
N ASP A 194 -13.29 21.77 11.46
CA ASP A 194 -13.71 21.26 10.15
C ASP A 194 -14.61 20.04 10.30
N GLN A 195 -14.33 19.17 11.27
CA GLN A 195 -15.14 17.98 11.56
C GLN A 195 -16.46 18.34 12.26
N ALA A 196 -16.46 19.35 13.15
CA ALA A 196 -17.69 19.91 13.70
C ALA A 196 -18.55 20.55 12.60
N ALA A 197 -17.94 21.28 11.66
CA ALA A 197 -18.61 21.85 10.51
C ALA A 197 -19.15 20.76 9.56
N ALA A 198 -18.36 19.72 9.28
CA ALA A 198 -18.79 18.56 8.49
C ALA A 198 -19.97 17.84 9.15
N GLY A 199 -19.96 17.71 10.48
CA GLY A 199 -21.05 17.15 11.27
C GLY A 199 -22.31 18.01 11.24
N PHE A 200 -22.17 19.33 11.42
CA PHE A 200 -23.26 20.29 11.34
C PHE A 200 -23.94 20.29 9.96
N LEU A 201 -23.13 20.24 8.90
CA LEU A 201 -23.59 20.16 7.50
C LEU A 201 -24.07 18.75 7.11
N ARG A 202 -23.95 17.76 8.00
CA ARG A 202 -24.31 16.35 7.76
C ARG A 202 -23.71 15.80 6.47
N LEU A 203 -22.43 16.10 6.21
CA LEU A 203 -21.76 15.70 4.98
C LEU A 203 -21.67 14.17 4.87
N SER A 204 -22.12 13.65 3.72
CA SER A 204 -21.97 12.26 3.29
C SER A 204 -22.04 12.18 1.77
N GLY A 205 -21.54 11.08 1.20
CA GLY A 205 -21.65 10.78 -0.23
C GLY A 205 -21.29 11.95 -1.16
N SER A 206 -22.23 12.31 -2.04
CA SER A 206 -22.06 13.41 -3.01
C SER A 206 -22.04 14.82 -2.38
N GLY A 207 -22.43 14.96 -1.11
CA GLY A 207 -22.40 16.22 -0.38
C GLY A 207 -21.00 16.84 -0.33
N TRP A 208 -19.95 16.01 -0.28
CA TRP A 208 -18.55 16.45 -0.37
C TRP A 208 -18.23 17.15 -1.69
N ALA A 209 -18.75 16.63 -2.81
CA ALA A 209 -18.53 17.22 -4.13
C ALA A 209 -19.26 18.56 -4.27
N TRP A 210 -20.50 18.64 -3.77
CA TRP A 210 -21.26 19.90 -3.76
C TRP A 210 -20.63 20.96 -2.87
N LEU A 211 -20.09 20.56 -1.71
CA LEU A 211 -19.38 21.47 -0.81
C LEU A 211 -18.11 22.01 -1.47
N LEU A 212 -17.33 21.13 -2.11
CA LEU A 212 -16.14 21.53 -2.85
C LEU A 212 -16.50 22.47 -4.00
N LEU A 213 -17.54 22.15 -4.78
CA LEU A 213 -18.01 23.01 -5.86
C LEU A 213 -18.46 24.38 -5.35
N ALA A 214 -19.21 24.43 -4.25
CA ALA A 214 -19.60 25.69 -3.61
C ALA A 214 -18.38 26.50 -3.16
N GLY A 215 -17.38 25.84 -2.57
CA GLY A 215 -16.11 26.46 -2.20
C GLY A 215 -15.38 27.06 -3.41
N LEU A 216 -15.26 26.29 -4.50
CA LEU A 216 -14.63 26.75 -5.74
C LEU A 216 -15.39 27.92 -6.39
N LEU A 217 -16.73 27.91 -6.37
CA LEU A 217 -17.55 29.02 -6.87
C LEU A 217 -17.38 30.29 -6.03
N LEU A 218 -17.28 30.17 -4.70
CA LEU A 218 -16.97 31.29 -3.83
C LEU A 218 -15.57 31.85 -4.09
N LEU A 219 -14.57 30.99 -4.28
CA LEU A 219 -13.22 31.44 -4.66
C LEU A 219 -13.23 32.16 -6.01
N LEU A 220 -13.99 31.66 -6.99
CA LEU A 220 -14.15 32.32 -8.29
C LEU A 220 -14.83 33.70 -8.17
N ALA A 221 -15.85 33.81 -7.32
CA ALA A 221 -16.50 35.09 -7.02
C ALA A 221 -15.52 36.06 -6.32
N GLY A 222 -14.74 35.58 -5.34
CA GLY A 222 -13.69 36.34 -4.66
C GLY A 222 -12.63 36.85 -5.63
N TYR A 223 -12.17 36.00 -6.54
CA TYR A 223 -11.27 36.36 -7.64
C TYR A 223 -11.87 37.47 -8.53
N GLY A 224 -13.17 37.37 -8.85
CA GLY A 224 -13.91 38.42 -9.58
C GLY A 224 -13.97 39.75 -8.83
N PHE A 225 -14.30 39.74 -7.52
CA PHE A 225 -14.29 40.94 -6.70
C PHE A 225 -12.90 41.58 -6.60
N THR A 226 -11.85 40.76 -6.45
CA THR A 226 -10.46 41.23 -6.46
C THR A 226 -10.14 41.98 -7.76
N ALA A 227 -10.59 41.46 -8.91
CA ALA A 227 -10.41 42.12 -10.21
C ALA A 227 -11.08 43.51 -10.26
N VAL A 228 -12.29 43.63 -9.74
CA VAL A 228 -13.05 44.89 -9.68
C VAL A 228 -12.35 45.90 -8.78
N ILE A 229 -12.02 45.50 -7.56
CA ILE A 229 -11.36 46.35 -6.55
C ILE A 229 -10.05 46.91 -7.10
N TRP A 230 -9.22 46.07 -7.71
CA TRP A 230 -7.92 46.50 -8.22
C TRP A 230 -8.04 47.35 -9.48
N ALA A 231 -9.02 47.07 -10.35
CA ALA A 231 -9.29 47.88 -11.52
C ALA A 231 -9.74 49.30 -11.14
N GLU A 232 -10.64 49.43 -10.15
CA GLU A 232 -11.11 50.72 -9.64
C GLU A 232 -9.97 51.49 -8.95
N ALA A 233 -9.15 50.83 -8.14
CA ALA A 233 -8.01 51.45 -7.46
C ALA A 233 -6.98 52.04 -8.43
N GLU A 234 -6.64 51.33 -9.52
CA GLU A 234 -5.71 51.82 -10.55
C GLU A 234 -6.39 52.76 -11.58
N GLY A 235 -7.72 52.79 -11.65
CA GLY A 235 -8.45 53.58 -12.65
C GLY A 235 -8.41 52.98 -14.05
N VAL A 236 -8.33 51.65 -14.16
CA VAL A 236 -8.33 50.92 -15.44
C VAL A 236 -9.69 50.26 -15.68
N LYS A 237 -10.09 50.10 -16.95
CA LYS A 237 -11.32 49.37 -17.30
C LYS A 237 -11.19 47.90 -16.89
N LEU A 238 -12.21 47.32 -16.24
CA LEU A 238 -12.24 45.91 -15.79
C LEU A 238 -11.85 44.91 -16.90
N ARG A 239 -12.26 45.15 -18.16
CA ARG A 239 -11.89 44.32 -19.31
C ARG A 239 -10.37 44.18 -19.51
N ARG A 240 -9.56 45.16 -19.06
CA ARG A 240 -8.09 45.07 -19.12
C ARG A 240 -7.51 44.07 -18.11
N MET A 241 -8.22 43.78 -17.02
CA MET A 241 -7.84 42.73 -16.06
C MET A 241 -7.91 41.35 -16.72
N PHE A 242 -8.94 41.12 -17.54
CA PHE A 242 -9.16 39.89 -18.31
C PHE A 242 -8.56 39.97 -19.72
N GLY A 243 -7.33 40.46 -19.83
CA GLY A 243 -6.58 40.48 -21.08
C GLY A 243 -6.11 39.09 -21.53
N LYS A 244 -5.44 39.00 -22.69
CA LYS A 244 -4.90 37.73 -23.23
C LYS A 244 -4.10 36.92 -22.20
N LYS A 245 -3.31 37.59 -21.36
CA LYS A 245 -2.48 36.96 -20.32
C LYS A 245 -3.29 36.19 -19.27
N VAL A 246 -4.55 36.58 -19.01
CA VAL A 246 -5.44 35.91 -18.05
C VAL A 246 -6.35 34.90 -18.74
N VAL A 247 -6.87 35.25 -19.91
CA VAL A 247 -7.78 34.37 -20.68
C VAL A 247 -7.07 33.10 -21.16
N VAL A 248 -5.79 33.18 -21.55
CA VAL A 248 -5.01 32.03 -22.02
C VAL A 248 -4.87 30.95 -20.93
N PRO A 249 -4.41 31.26 -19.68
CA PRO A 249 -4.40 30.29 -18.59
C PRO A 249 -5.77 29.65 -18.30
N TRP A 250 -6.86 30.41 -18.31
CA TRP A 250 -8.21 29.85 -18.16
C TRP A 250 -8.56 28.87 -19.28
N GLY A 251 -8.26 29.22 -20.54
CA GLY A 251 -8.46 28.33 -21.69
C GLY A 251 -7.59 27.06 -21.62
N MET A 252 -6.34 27.19 -21.17
CA MET A 252 -5.45 26.05 -20.94
C MET A 252 -5.96 25.15 -19.83
N ALA A 253 -6.37 25.71 -18.68
CA ALA A 253 -6.94 24.93 -17.58
C ALA A 253 -8.22 24.18 -18.01
N LEU A 254 -9.11 24.83 -18.76
CA LEU A 254 -10.29 24.17 -19.32
C LEU A 254 -9.91 23.04 -20.28
N SER A 255 -8.90 23.27 -21.13
CA SER A 255 -8.41 22.25 -22.07
C SER A 255 -7.81 21.05 -21.33
N CYS A 256 -6.98 21.28 -20.31
CA CYS A 256 -6.43 20.25 -19.44
C CYS A 256 -7.54 19.46 -18.73
N PHE A 257 -8.57 20.14 -18.23
CA PHE A 257 -9.71 19.51 -17.58
C PHE A 257 -10.47 18.59 -18.54
N VAL A 258 -10.88 19.10 -19.71
CA VAL A 258 -11.64 18.32 -20.70
C VAL A 258 -10.81 17.14 -21.20
N PHE A 259 -9.53 17.37 -21.50
CA PHE A 259 -8.63 16.32 -21.95
C PHE A 259 -8.45 15.22 -20.89
N SER A 260 -8.20 15.60 -19.64
CA SER A 260 -8.08 14.65 -18.53
C SER A 260 -9.38 13.89 -18.27
N LEU A 261 -10.54 14.52 -18.46
CA LEU A 261 -11.84 13.87 -18.31
C LEU A 261 -12.06 12.80 -19.38
N LEU A 262 -11.70 13.09 -20.63
CA LEU A 262 -11.77 12.11 -21.71
C LEU A 262 -10.83 10.92 -21.45
N LEU A 263 -9.61 11.19 -20.99
CA LEU A 263 -8.66 10.14 -20.60
C LEU A 263 -9.17 9.31 -19.42
N ALA A 264 -9.77 9.94 -18.41
CA ALA A 264 -10.35 9.26 -17.27
C ALA A 264 -11.49 8.32 -17.67
N LEU A 265 -12.39 8.79 -18.54
CA LEU A 265 -13.49 7.98 -19.07
C LEU A 265 -12.96 6.80 -19.90
N TRP A 266 -11.99 7.05 -20.78
CA TRP A 266 -11.36 6.00 -21.58
C TRP A 266 -10.66 4.95 -20.71
N ALA A 267 -9.81 5.38 -19.77
CA ALA A 267 -9.09 4.49 -18.87
C ALA A 267 -10.05 3.71 -17.95
N SER A 268 -11.15 4.31 -17.51
CA SER A 268 -12.17 3.61 -16.71
C SER A 268 -12.87 2.53 -17.52
N GLN A 269 -13.23 2.82 -18.78
CA GLN A 269 -13.84 1.83 -19.67
C GLN A 269 -12.88 0.67 -19.94
N GLU A 270 -11.60 0.97 -20.15
CA GLU A 270 -10.59 -0.02 -20.43
C GLU A 270 -10.24 -0.86 -19.20
N SER A 271 -10.21 -0.24 -18.01
CA SER A 271 -10.07 -0.97 -16.73
C SER A 271 -11.20 -1.97 -16.51
N GLU A 272 -12.45 -1.63 -16.87
CA GLU A 272 -13.56 -2.58 -16.77
C GLU A 272 -13.44 -3.72 -17.81
N ARG A 273 -12.91 -3.45 -19.00
CA ARG A 273 -12.60 -4.52 -19.99
C ARG A 273 -11.53 -5.47 -19.48
N ASP A 274 -10.46 -4.94 -18.92
CA ASP A 274 -9.37 -5.74 -18.34
C ASP A 274 -9.88 -6.55 -17.14
N LYS A 275 -10.76 -5.98 -16.30
CA LYS A 275 -11.46 -6.72 -15.24
C LYS A 275 -12.27 -7.88 -15.81
N THR A 276 -13.09 -7.66 -16.84
CA THR A 276 -13.88 -8.72 -17.47
C THR A 276 -13.01 -9.79 -18.11
N ALA A 277 -11.87 -9.42 -18.72
CA ALA A 277 -10.92 -10.39 -19.26
C ALA A 277 -10.34 -11.29 -18.16
N LEU A 278 -9.98 -10.70 -17.03
CA LEU A 278 -9.46 -11.42 -15.87
C LEU A 278 -10.53 -12.32 -15.21
N GLU A 279 -11.77 -11.86 -15.11
CA GLU A 279 -12.92 -12.68 -14.68
C GLU A 279 -13.13 -13.90 -15.59
N ARG A 280 -12.94 -13.75 -16.91
CA ARG A 280 -13.02 -14.88 -17.86
C ARG A 280 -11.88 -15.87 -17.67
N ARG A 281 -10.65 -15.39 -17.39
CA ARG A 281 -9.50 -16.27 -17.11
C ARG A 281 -9.75 -17.08 -15.84
N PHE A 282 -10.13 -16.40 -14.75
CA PHE A 282 -10.35 -17.09 -13.47
C PHE A 282 -11.63 -17.93 -13.44
N GLY A 283 -12.61 -17.60 -14.28
CA GLY A 283 -13.91 -18.27 -14.32
C GLY A 283 -14.89 -17.83 -13.23
N TYR A 284 -14.56 -16.77 -12.48
CA TYR A 284 -15.38 -16.25 -11.38
C TYR A 284 -15.38 -14.72 -11.38
N PRO A 285 -16.45 -14.08 -10.87
CA PRO A 285 -16.49 -12.64 -10.67
C PRO A 285 -15.38 -12.16 -9.71
N LEU A 286 -14.78 -11.02 -10.01
CA LEU A 286 -13.77 -10.39 -9.16
C LEU A 286 -14.45 -9.57 -8.05
N THR A 287 -15.07 -10.27 -7.11
CA THR A 287 -15.84 -9.70 -5.99
C THR A 287 -15.73 -10.57 -4.75
N SER A 288 -15.86 -9.97 -3.57
CA SER A 288 -15.88 -10.69 -2.29
C SER A 288 -16.97 -11.77 -2.22
N ALA A 289 -18.12 -11.53 -2.86
CA ALA A 289 -19.18 -12.53 -2.99
C ALA A 289 -18.74 -13.75 -3.83
N GLY A 290 -18.07 -13.50 -4.97
CA GLY A 290 -17.52 -14.57 -5.82
C GLY A 290 -16.45 -15.39 -5.10
N LEU A 291 -15.56 -14.73 -4.34
CA LEU A 291 -14.56 -15.40 -3.51
C LEU A 291 -15.21 -16.24 -2.41
N ARG A 292 -16.23 -15.72 -1.72
CA ARG A 292 -16.98 -16.45 -0.70
C ARG A 292 -17.68 -17.67 -1.28
N GLU A 293 -18.34 -17.52 -2.43
CA GLU A 293 -18.99 -18.64 -3.11
C GLU A 293 -17.96 -19.74 -3.45
N ARG A 294 -16.81 -19.35 -4.00
CA ARG A 294 -15.73 -20.29 -4.34
C ARG A 294 -15.20 -21.01 -3.10
N TYR A 295 -14.96 -20.28 -2.00
CA TYR A 295 -14.50 -20.87 -0.74
C TYR A 295 -15.54 -21.81 -0.11
N CYS A 296 -16.80 -21.38 -0.03
CA CYS A 296 -17.89 -22.13 0.60
C CYS A 296 -18.44 -23.30 -0.23
N ARG A 297 -18.22 -23.33 -1.56
CA ARG A 297 -18.59 -24.49 -2.41
C ARG A 297 -17.92 -25.80 -1.95
N SER A 298 -16.83 -25.72 -1.20
CA SER A 298 -16.06 -26.86 -0.68
C SER A 298 -16.49 -27.34 0.72
N GLY A 299 -17.44 -26.66 1.39
CA GLY A 299 -17.93 -27.03 2.71
C GLY A 299 -18.44 -25.84 3.54
N SER A 300 -19.37 -26.10 4.46
CA SER A 300 -19.90 -25.08 5.38
C SER A 300 -18.88 -24.72 6.46
N PRO A 301 -18.77 -23.43 6.85
CA PRO A 301 -17.91 -23.05 7.96
C PRO A 301 -18.41 -23.56 9.31
N ASP A 302 -17.49 -23.91 10.22
CA ASP A 302 -17.80 -24.32 11.60
C ASP A 302 -17.01 -23.48 12.61
N PRO A 303 -17.60 -22.41 13.17
CA PRO A 303 -16.93 -21.53 14.12
C PRO A 303 -16.59 -22.21 15.45
N GLU A 304 -17.44 -23.14 15.89
CA GLU A 304 -17.27 -23.84 17.17
C GLU A 304 -16.11 -24.83 17.10
N PHE A 305 -15.91 -25.48 15.95
CA PHE A 305 -14.73 -26.29 15.68
C PHE A 305 -13.44 -25.47 15.85
N TRP A 306 -13.32 -24.33 15.16
CA TRP A 306 -12.11 -23.52 15.21
C TRP A 306 -11.89 -22.82 16.55
N SER A 307 -12.95 -22.42 17.25
CA SER A 307 -12.85 -21.88 18.60
C SER A 307 -12.31 -22.91 19.60
N ARG A 308 -12.74 -24.17 19.51
CA ARG A 308 -12.18 -25.27 20.33
C ARG A 308 -10.69 -25.49 20.06
N LEU A 309 -10.28 -25.44 18.80
CA LEU A 309 -8.86 -25.58 18.44
C LEU A 309 -8.02 -24.39 18.90
N ALA A 310 -8.57 -23.17 18.85
CA ALA A 310 -7.92 -21.97 19.37
C ALA A 310 -7.63 -22.11 20.88
N MET A 311 -8.63 -22.57 21.65
CA MET A 311 -8.45 -22.83 23.09
C MET A 311 -7.41 -23.92 23.35
N ALA A 312 -7.42 -25.01 22.59
CA ALA A 312 -6.43 -26.07 22.72
C ALA A 312 -5.01 -25.58 22.39
N ARG A 313 -4.87 -24.76 21.33
CA ARG A 313 -3.59 -24.14 20.94
C ARG A 313 -3.09 -23.19 22.03
N GLU A 314 -3.94 -22.31 22.55
CA GLU A 314 -3.57 -21.37 23.60
C GLU A 314 -3.16 -22.08 24.90
N GLU A 315 -3.82 -23.20 25.22
CA GLU A 315 -3.43 -24.06 26.34
C GLU A 315 -2.03 -24.63 26.17
N VAL A 316 -1.70 -25.18 24.99
CA VAL A 316 -0.34 -25.67 24.69
C VAL A 316 0.65 -24.52 24.79
N ALA A 317 0.38 -23.39 24.14
CA ALA A 317 1.28 -22.23 24.13
C ALA A 317 1.60 -21.74 25.55
N ARG A 318 0.57 -21.64 26.41
CA ARG A 318 0.71 -21.23 27.81
C ARG A 318 1.52 -22.24 28.64
N GLN A 319 1.33 -23.54 28.40
CA GLN A 319 2.07 -24.59 29.12
C GLN A 319 3.52 -24.72 28.64
N THR A 320 3.82 -24.33 27.40
CA THR A 320 5.17 -24.28 26.84
C THR A 320 5.88 -22.92 27.01
N ALA A 321 5.20 -21.92 27.59
CA ALA A 321 5.73 -20.56 27.75
C ALA A 321 6.96 -20.52 28.68
N GLY A 322 7.95 -19.69 28.37
CA GLY A 322 9.22 -19.60 29.11
C GLY A 322 10.36 -20.40 28.47
N PRO A 323 10.97 -21.41 29.13
CA PRO A 323 12.21 -22.04 28.66
C PRO A 323 12.11 -22.80 27.34
N LEU A 324 10.90 -23.09 26.84
CA LEU A 324 10.67 -23.78 25.56
C LEU A 324 10.18 -22.84 24.44
N GLU A 325 9.90 -21.58 24.76
CA GLU A 325 9.42 -20.57 23.82
C GLU A 325 10.47 -20.24 22.74
N GLU A 326 11.75 -20.33 23.10
CA GLU A 326 12.88 -20.18 22.17
C GLU A 326 12.91 -21.27 21.08
N PHE A 327 12.42 -22.49 21.39
CA PHE A 327 12.34 -23.61 20.43
C PHE A 327 11.07 -23.56 19.59
N CYS A 328 9.99 -23.01 20.15
CA CYS A 328 8.70 -22.87 19.46
C CYS A 328 8.72 -21.87 18.30
N ASN A 329 9.83 -21.16 18.05
CA ASN A 329 10.04 -20.31 16.87
C ASN A 329 11.17 -20.83 15.95
N ARG A 330 11.75 -22.01 16.25
CA ARG A 330 12.88 -22.60 15.52
C ARG A 330 12.45 -23.91 14.84
N SER A 331 12.90 -24.14 13.60
CA SER A 331 12.67 -25.42 12.91
C SER A 331 13.81 -26.42 13.21
N PRO A 332 13.50 -27.70 13.52
CA PRO A 332 14.51 -28.75 13.73
C PRO A 332 15.34 -29.06 12.47
N ARG A 333 14.96 -28.53 11.31
CA ARG A 333 15.80 -28.56 10.09
C ARG A 333 17.08 -27.72 10.23
N TRP A 334 16.98 -26.57 10.91
CA TRP A 334 18.08 -25.62 11.05
C TRP A 334 18.81 -25.75 12.39
N PHE A 335 18.13 -26.27 13.40
CA PHE A 335 18.63 -26.33 14.76
C PHE A 335 18.70 -27.77 15.26
N GLN A 336 19.91 -28.24 15.55
CA GLN A 336 20.11 -29.47 16.30
C GLN A 336 20.13 -29.14 17.79
N LEU A 337 19.24 -29.78 18.54
CA LEU A 337 19.24 -29.71 20.00
C LEU A 337 20.13 -30.81 20.57
N HIS A 338 20.78 -30.51 21.69
CA HIS A 338 21.45 -31.53 22.48
C HIS A 338 20.41 -32.46 23.13
N SER A 339 20.82 -33.69 23.48
CA SER A 339 19.91 -34.70 24.02
C SER A 339 19.13 -34.22 25.25
N GLU A 340 19.76 -33.45 26.14
CA GLU A 340 19.11 -32.87 27.33
C GLU A 340 18.02 -31.85 26.98
N GLU A 341 18.23 -31.05 25.94
CA GLU A 341 17.25 -30.04 25.48
C GLU A 341 16.06 -30.71 24.80
N LEU A 342 16.31 -31.78 24.05
CA LEU A 342 15.29 -32.59 23.40
C LEU A 342 14.45 -33.37 24.43
N GLU A 343 15.06 -33.85 25.51
CA GLU A 343 14.36 -34.43 26.65
C GLU A 343 13.48 -33.41 27.38
N ARG A 344 13.99 -32.20 27.67
CA ARG A 344 13.17 -31.12 28.25
C ARG A 344 11.98 -30.74 27.38
N LEU A 345 12.17 -30.71 26.07
CA LEU A 345 11.11 -30.42 25.11
C LEU A 345 10.06 -31.54 25.07
N ARG A 346 10.49 -32.80 25.18
CA ARG A 346 9.60 -33.96 25.33
C ARG A 346 8.79 -33.90 26.62
N GLU A 347 9.43 -33.62 27.76
CA GLU A 347 8.74 -33.44 29.04
C GLU A 347 7.69 -32.32 28.95
N GLY A 348 8.05 -31.20 28.33
CA GLY A 348 7.14 -30.08 28.06
C GLY A 348 5.88 -30.50 27.29
N PHE A 349 6.04 -31.28 26.21
CA PHE A 349 4.90 -31.82 25.47
C PHE A 349 4.09 -32.87 26.26
N GLY A 350 4.74 -33.60 27.17
CA GLY A 350 4.07 -34.50 28.10
C GLY A 350 3.06 -33.79 29.00
N PHE A 351 3.37 -32.58 29.47
CA PHE A 351 2.41 -31.75 30.22
C PHE A 351 1.22 -31.27 29.37
N CYS A 352 1.44 -31.16 28.06
CA CYS A 352 0.46 -30.70 27.05
C CYS A 352 -0.33 -31.85 26.41
N GLU A 353 -0.29 -33.07 26.93
CA GLU A 353 -0.82 -34.26 26.25
C GLU A 353 -2.30 -34.11 25.88
N LYS A 354 -3.14 -33.63 26.81
CA LYS A 354 -4.59 -33.47 26.59
C LYS A 354 -4.93 -32.47 25.46
N PRO A 355 -4.45 -31.20 25.50
CA PRO A 355 -4.74 -30.27 24.42
C PRO A 355 -4.09 -30.70 23.07
N LEU A 356 -2.92 -31.34 23.10
CA LEU A 356 -2.30 -31.90 21.89
C LEU A 356 -3.12 -33.06 21.30
N GLN A 357 -3.72 -33.92 22.12
CA GLN A 357 -4.60 -34.99 21.65
C GLN A 357 -5.85 -34.44 20.94
N GLU A 358 -6.40 -33.31 21.40
CA GLU A 358 -7.52 -32.65 20.74
C GLU A 358 -7.12 -32.14 19.35
N LEU A 359 -5.97 -31.47 19.25
CA LEU A 359 -5.40 -31.04 17.97
C LEU A 359 -5.09 -32.23 17.05
N ASP A 360 -4.50 -33.30 17.59
CA ASP A 360 -4.19 -34.53 16.87
C ASP A 360 -5.43 -35.23 16.30
N ARG A 361 -6.55 -35.23 17.04
CA ARG A 361 -7.84 -35.73 16.55
C ARG A 361 -8.40 -34.87 15.42
N ALA A 362 -8.29 -33.55 15.55
CA ALA A 362 -8.78 -32.62 14.54
C ALA A 362 -7.99 -32.74 13.23
N PHE A 363 -6.65 -32.68 13.29
CA PHE A 363 -5.78 -32.80 12.12
C PHE A 363 -5.66 -34.23 11.58
N GLY A 364 -6.04 -35.23 12.38
CA GLY A 364 -6.20 -36.61 11.92
C GLY A 364 -7.52 -36.88 11.18
N GLY A 365 -8.49 -35.97 11.23
CA GLY A 365 -9.81 -36.07 10.61
C GLY A 365 -9.99 -35.17 9.39
N VAL A 366 -11.25 -34.98 8.99
CA VAL A 366 -11.63 -34.02 7.94
C VAL A 366 -11.62 -32.62 8.54
N LEU A 367 -10.74 -31.74 8.05
CA LEU A 367 -10.71 -30.33 8.49
C LEU A 367 -11.91 -29.56 7.93
N LEU A 368 -12.62 -28.88 8.82
CA LEU A 368 -13.75 -28.01 8.46
C LEU A 368 -13.26 -26.62 8.07
N ARG A 369 -14.05 -25.89 7.28
CA ARG A 369 -13.70 -24.53 6.86
C ARG A 369 -13.87 -23.53 8.00
N GLY A 370 -12.98 -22.56 8.11
CA GLY A 370 -13.13 -21.45 9.05
C GLY A 370 -14.24 -20.50 8.61
N GLU A 371 -15.07 -20.01 9.54
CA GLU A 371 -16.01 -18.92 9.26
C GLU A 371 -15.21 -17.65 9.01
N ARG A 372 -15.51 -16.99 7.90
CA ARG A 372 -14.90 -15.71 7.53
C ARG A 372 -16.01 -14.72 7.29
N ARG A 373 -16.04 -13.68 8.12
CA ARG A 373 -16.82 -12.47 7.88
C ARG A 373 -15.93 -11.54 7.07
N LEU A 374 -16.24 -11.44 5.77
CA LEU A 374 -15.58 -10.52 4.85
C LEU A 374 -16.15 -9.10 5.05
N SER A 375 -16.19 -8.60 6.30
CA SER A 375 -16.75 -7.28 6.60
C SER A 375 -15.65 -6.21 6.75
N GLU A 376 -16.03 -4.98 6.41
CA GLU A 376 -15.22 -3.75 6.29
C GLU A 376 -14.38 -3.42 7.54
N GLU A 377 -14.84 -3.81 8.74
CA GLU A 377 -14.15 -3.54 10.02
C GLU A 377 -13.19 -4.68 10.43
N GLU A 378 -13.37 -5.88 9.87
CA GLU A 378 -12.62 -7.11 10.21
C GLU A 378 -11.47 -7.38 9.22
N ALA A 379 -11.47 -6.77 8.02
CA ALA A 379 -10.33 -6.85 7.09
C ALA A 379 -9.03 -6.24 7.64
N VAL A 380 -9.12 -5.35 8.65
CA VAL A 380 -7.96 -4.80 9.37
C VAL A 380 -7.46 -5.78 10.45
N GLN A 381 -8.31 -6.71 10.90
CA GLN A 381 -7.95 -7.81 11.78
C GLN A 381 -7.61 -9.05 10.94
N PHE A 382 -6.45 -8.98 10.27
CA PHE A 382 -5.84 -10.10 9.57
C PHE A 382 -5.35 -11.24 10.49
N GLU A 383 -6.03 -11.48 11.62
CA GLU A 383 -5.78 -12.67 12.41
C GLU A 383 -6.55 -13.83 11.78
N ASP A 384 -5.87 -14.50 10.86
CA ASP A 384 -6.22 -15.84 10.43
C ASP A 384 -6.05 -16.79 11.63
N CYS A 385 -7.03 -16.82 12.55
CA CYS A 385 -7.01 -17.73 13.69
C CYS A 385 -6.76 -19.18 13.24
N CYS A 386 -7.26 -19.56 12.05
CA CYS A 386 -7.04 -20.89 11.49
C CYS A 386 -5.57 -21.09 11.09
N GLY A 387 -5.00 -20.11 10.36
CA GLY A 387 -3.61 -20.11 9.92
C GLY A 387 -2.63 -20.18 11.10
N GLU A 388 -2.86 -19.39 12.16
CA GLU A 388 -2.00 -19.37 13.34
C GLU A 388 -2.01 -20.72 14.09
N ILE A 389 -3.18 -21.34 14.24
CA ILE A 389 -3.33 -22.68 14.82
C ILE A 389 -2.56 -23.70 13.99
N ILE A 390 -2.72 -23.69 12.66
CA ILE A 390 -2.03 -24.62 11.75
C ILE A 390 -0.52 -24.46 11.83
N GLN A 391 0.00 -23.22 11.77
CA GLN A 391 1.44 -22.97 11.82
C GLN A 391 2.04 -23.43 13.16
N SER A 392 1.35 -23.17 14.27
CA SER A 392 1.76 -23.61 15.60
C SER A 392 1.81 -25.15 15.67
N TYR A 393 0.75 -25.82 15.20
CA TYR A 393 0.66 -27.27 15.21
C TYR A 393 1.72 -27.95 14.34
N LEU A 394 1.98 -27.43 13.13
CA LEU A 394 3.02 -27.97 12.24
C LEU A 394 4.42 -27.85 12.85
N LEU A 395 4.70 -26.75 13.53
CA LEU A 395 6.00 -26.53 14.16
C LEU A 395 6.20 -27.43 15.39
N TRP A 396 5.18 -27.60 16.22
CA TRP A 396 5.21 -28.59 17.30
C TRP A 396 5.32 -30.01 16.73
N GLY A 397 4.62 -30.30 15.64
CA GLY A 397 4.68 -31.56 14.91
C GLY A 397 6.11 -31.91 14.47
N LEU A 398 6.84 -30.94 13.92
CA LEU A 398 8.25 -31.13 13.53
C LEU A 398 9.15 -31.55 14.70
N TRP A 399 9.03 -30.88 15.84
CA TRP A 399 9.80 -31.24 17.03
C TRP A 399 9.39 -32.59 17.61
N ARG A 400 8.09 -32.88 17.68
CA ARG A 400 7.57 -34.19 18.12
C ARG A 400 8.05 -35.32 17.20
N LEU A 401 8.08 -35.08 15.90
CA LEU A 401 8.61 -36.02 14.91
C LEU A 401 10.10 -36.25 15.12
N ARG A 402 10.89 -35.19 15.30
CA ARG A 402 12.34 -35.31 15.59
C ARG A 402 12.59 -36.12 16.87
N SER A 403 11.79 -35.92 17.92
CA SER A 403 11.91 -36.68 19.16
C SER A 403 11.57 -38.16 18.99
N ALA A 404 10.52 -38.50 18.22
CA ALA A 404 10.18 -39.88 17.90
C ALA A 404 11.29 -40.59 17.10
N LEU A 405 11.91 -39.90 16.14
CA LEU A 405 13.05 -40.43 15.38
C LEU A 405 14.27 -40.69 16.26
N ALA A 406 14.55 -39.82 17.25
CA ALA A 406 15.62 -40.03 18.21
C ALA A 406 15.42 -41.29 19.07
N GLU A 407 14.16 -41.69 19.31
CA GLU A 407 13.76 -42.91 20.02
C GLU A 407 13.68 -44.15 19.13
N GLN A 408 14.00 -44.03 17.83
CA GLN A 408 13.80 -45.09 16.83
C GLN A 408 12.32 -45.49 16.66
N ASP A 409 11.37 -44.63 17.04
CA ASP A 409 9.93 -44.84 16.86
C ASP A 409 9.46 -44.29 15.51
N GLY A 410 9.65 -45.10 14.47
CA GLY A 410 9.22 -44.77 13.11
C GLY A 410 7.70 -44.69 12.93
N GLU A 411 6.91 -45.44 13.70
CA GLU A 411 5.45 -45.44 13.55
C GLU A 411 4.84 -44.12 14.04
N SER A 412 5.28 -43.63 15.20
CA SER A 412 4.84 -42.33 15.73
C SER A 412 5.28 -41.18 14.82
N ALA A 413 6.51 -41.22 14.30
CA ALA A 413 7.02 -40.22 13.36
C ALA A 413 6.17 -40.16 12.07
N LEU A 414 5.83 -41.32 11.50
CA LEU A 414 4.96 -41.41 10.32
C LEU A 414 3.53 -40.97 10.62
N ALA A 415 3.00 -41.23 11.82
CA ALA A 415 1.68 -40.76 12.24
C ALA A 415 1.61 -39.22 12.30
N ILE A 416 2.66 -38.57 12.83
CA ILE A 416 2.76 -37.11 12.86
C ILE A 416 2.84 -36.55 11.44
N TYR A 417 3.69 -37.14 10.59
CA TYR A 417 3.83 -36.74 9.19
C TYR A 417 2.50 -36.74 8.43
N ARG A 418 1.69 -37.79 8.60
CA ARG A 418 0.36 -37.88 7.96
C ARG A 418 -0.61 -36.79 8.43
N ARG A 419 -0.54 -36.36 9.70
CA ARG A 419 -1.36 -35.25 10.20
C ARG A 419 -0.88 -33.92 9.63
N MET A 420 0.43 -33.73 9.47
CA MET A 420 0.99 -32.55 8.81
C MET A 420 0.55 -32.45 7.34
N GLU A 421 0.43 -33.58 6.63
CA GLU A 421 -0.14 -33.63 5.27
C GLU A 421 -1.59 -33.09 5.22
N ASN A 422 -2.39 -33.39 6.24
CA ASN A 422 -3.77 -32.91 6.31
C ASN A 422 -3.91 -31.41 6.61
N CYS A 423 -2.92 -30.78 7.25
CA CYS A 423 -2.97 -29.37 7.64
C CYS A 423 -3.15 -28.41 6.44
N ASN A 424 -2.62 -28.77 5.26
CA ASN A 424 -2.69 -27.95 4.04
C ASN A 424 -3.94 -28.22 3.18
N THR A 425 -5.01 -28.73 3.79
CA THR A 425 -6.31 -28.91 3.13
C THR A 425 -7.26 -27.72 3.33
N VAL A 426 -6.91 -26.79 4.24
CA VAL A 426 -7.61 -25.51 4.38
C VAL A 426 -7.26 -24.63 3.18
N GLY A 427 -8.28 -24.21 2.42
CA GLY A 427 -8.06 -23.49 1.16
C GLY A 427 -7.81 -21.99 1.34
N ILE A 428 -7.40 -21.37 0.24
CA ILE A 428 -6.87 -20.00 0.19
C ILE A 428 -7.98 -18.97 0.06
N VAL A 429 -7.83 -17.85 0.76
CA VAL A 429 -8.79 -16.73 0.79
C VAL A 429 -8.16 -15.36 0.61
N ASN A 430 -6.84 -15.27 0.63
CA ASN A 430 -6.02 -14.09 0.30
C ASN A 430 -4.54 -14.52 0.20
N TRP A 431 -3.66 -13.59 -0.17
CA TRP A 431 -2.22 -13.86 -0.26
C TRP A 431 -1.62 -14.34 1.07
N ILE A 432 -2.06 -13.85 2.24
CA ILE A 432 -1.55 -14.28 3.56
C ILE A 432 -1.84 -15.76 3.82
N SER A 433 -3.08 -16.19 3.58
CA SER A 433 -3.46 -17.60 3.71
C SER A 433 -2.71 -18.49 2.71
N GLY A 434 -2.41 -17.96 1.52
CA GLY A 434 -1.57 -18.63 0.54
C GLY A 434 -0.11 -18.75 0.97
N VAL A 435 0.46 -17.73 1.62
CA VAL A 435 1.77 -17.81 2.28
C VAL A 435 1.75 -18.84 3.41
N GLY A 436 0.68 -18.88 4.20
CA GLY A 436 0.48 -19.88 5.25
C GLY A 436 0.45 -21.31 4.68
N TRP A 437 -0.22 -21.51 3.54
CA TRP A 437 -0.25 -22.79 2.84
C TRP A 437 1.14 -23.23 2.36
N ILE A 438 1.89 -22.34 1.70
CA ILE A 438 3.28 -22.60 1.26
C ILE A 438 4.14 -23.00 2.46
N SER A 439 4.10 -22.18 3.53
CA SER A 439 4.83 -22.42 4.78
C SER A 439 4.46 -23.76 5.43
N GLY A 440 3.23 -24.21 5.26
CA GLY A 440 2.81 -25.51 5.74
C GLY A 440 3.39 -26.66 4.93
N GLU A 441 3.40 -26.56 3.59
CA GLU A 441 4.02 -27.56 2.72
C GLU A 441 5.54 -27.60 2.89
N GLU A 442 6.20 -26.45 3.07
CA GLU A 442 7.62 -26.37 3.41
C GLU A 442 7.93 -27.16 4.69
N LYS A 443 7.12 -27.02 5.75
CA LYS A 443 7.27 -27.80 6.99
C LYS A 443 6.99 -29.29 6.79
N ARG A 444 6.05 -29.66 5.92
CA ARG A 444 5.83 -31.07 5.56
C ARG A 444 7.06 -31.65 4.84
N LEU A 445 7.69 -30.88 3.96
CA LEU A 445 8.92 -31.29 3.28
C LEU A 445 10.11 -31.34 4.26
N ASP A 446 10.21 -30.43 5.23
CA ASP A 446 11.19 -30.51 6.34
C ASP A 446 11.04 -31.84 7.09
N ALA A 447 9.79 -32.24 7.40
CA ALA A 447 9.51 -33.51 8.08
C ALA A 447 9.93 -34.73 7.25
N LEU A 448 9.75 -34.67 5.93
CA LEU A 448 10.17 -35.74 5.02
C LEU A 448 11.69 -35.86 4.91
N GLU A 449 12.44 -34.75 4.96
CA GLU A 449 13.91 -34.75 5.06
C GLU A 449 14.36 -35.52 6.30
N LEU A 450 13.80 -35.19 7.47
CA LEU A 450 14.11 -35.87 8.74
C LEU A 450 13.79 -37.37 8.68
N LEU A 451 12.67 -37.75 8.05
CA LEU A 451 12.28 -39.14 7.86
C LEU A 451 13.23 -39.91 6.94
N LEU A 452 13.72 -39.27 5.86
CA LEU A 452 14.73 -39.84 4.97
C LEU A 452 16.07 -40.03 5.69
N GLU A 453 16.53 -39.02 6.43
CA GLU A 453 17.78 -39.06 7.21
C GLU A 453 17.78 -40.20 8.24
N SER A 454 16.63 -40.47 8.88
CA SER A 454 16.54 -41.49 9.91
C SER A 454 16.77 -42.92 9.43
N GLY A 455 16.57 -43.18 8.12
CA GLY A 455 16.60 -44.54 7.56
C GLY A 455 15.43 -45.44 7.98
N LEU A 456 14.53 -45.00 8.85
CA LEU A 456 13.43 -45.80 9.41
C LEU A 456 12.28 -46.07 8.43
N CYS A 457 12.20 -45.32 7.34
CA CYS A 457 11.14 -45.46 6.35
C CYS A 457 11.34 -46.70 5.46
N SER A 458 10.28 -47.45 5.18
CA SER A 458 10.34 -48.59 4.25
C SER A 458 10.45 -48.13 2.79
N SER A 459 11.12 -48.92 1.95
CA SER A 459 11.27 -48.60 0.52
C SER A 459 9.92 -48.50 -0.21
N GLY A 460 8.92 -49.29 0.22
CA GLY A 460 7.56 -49.23 -0.32
C GLY A 460 6.87 -47.89 0.00
N TRP A 461 7.01 -47.41 1.24
CA TRP A 461 6.46 -46.12 1.65
C TRP A 461 7.15 -44.96 0.92
N LEU A 462 8.48 -45.00 0.76
CA LEU A 462 9.23 -43.98 0.03
C LEU A 462 8.80 -43.86 -1.44
N ARG A 463 8.54 -44.99 -2.12
CA ARG A 463 8.01 -44.97 -3.50
C ARG A 463 6.64 -44.29 -3.56
N GLN A 464 5.75 -44.63 -2.63
CA GLN A 464 4.42 -44.01 -2.54
C GLN A 464 4.52 -42.51 -2.29
N GLU A 465 5.43 -42.06 -1.41
CA GLU A 465 5.61 -40.64 -1.12
C GLU A 465 6.19 -39.89 -2.33
N GLY A 466 7.08 -40.52 -3.10
CA GLY A 466 7.57 -39.98 -4.37
C GLY A 466 6.46 -39.72 -5.41
N GLU A 467 5.46 -40.61 -5.49
CA GLU A 467 4.28 -40.44 -6.34
C GLU A 467 3.36 -39.34 -5.82
N LYS A 468 3.14 -39.27 -4.50
CA LYS A 468 2.36 -38.21 -3.86
C LYS A 468 2.95 -36.84 -4.11
N LEU A 469 4.28 -36.67 -4.01
CA LEU A 469 4.96 -35.40 -4.30
C LEU A 469 4.75 -34.95 -5.75
N ALA A 470 4.67 -35.88 -6.70
CA ALA A 470 4.35 -35.56 -8.10
C ALA A 470 2.91 -35.06 -8.25
N ALA A 471 1.97 -35.60 -7.46
CA ALA A 471 0.60 -35.12 -7.41
C ALA A 471 0.50 -33.75 -6.70
N SER A 472 1.24 -33.55 -5.60
CA SER A 472 1.34 -32.27 -4.89
C SER A 472 1.85 -31.17 -5.81
N GLU A 473 2.87 -31.46 -6.65
CA GLU A 473 3.40 -30.49 -7.62
C GLU A 473 2.32 -29.94 -8.56
N LYS A 474 1.41 -30.80 -9.07
CA LYS A 474 0.28 -30.37 -9.90
C LYS A 474 -0.72 -29.54 -9.12
N LYS A 475 -0.96 -29.90 -7.86
CA LYS A 475 -1.86 -29.14 -6.96
C LYS A 475 -1.30 -27.74 -6.67
N ILE A 476 0.03 -27.56 -6.63
CA ILE A 476 0.64 -26.24 -6.43
C ILE A 476 0.19 -25.25 -7.52
N ASP A 477 0.11 -25.66 -8.79
CA ASP A 477 -0.39 -24.79 -9.88
C ASP A 477 -1.82 -24.31 -9.65
N GLU A 478 -2.70 -25.21 -9.20
CA GLU A 478 -4.10 -24.88 -8.91
C GLU A 478 -4.21 -23.91 -7.73
N ILE A 479 -3.44 -24.17 -6.68
CA ILE A 479 -3.39 -23.36 -5.45
C ILE A 479 -2.79 -21.98 -5.72
N GLU A 480 -1.77 -21.88 -6.58
CA GLU A 480 -1.20 -20.61 -7.03
C GLU A 480 -2.26 -19.77 -7.74
N GLU A 481 -2.98 -20.34 -8.71
CA GLU A 481 -4.04 -19.62 -9.42
C GLU A 481 -5.16 -19.15 -8.47
N GLU A 482 -5.52 -19.98 -7.47
CA GLU A 482 -6.48 -19.60 -6.43
C GLU A 482 -5.99 -18.45 -5.56
N ALA A 483 -4.71 -18.46 -5.20
CA ALA A 483 -4.12 -17.39 -4.41
C ALA A 483 -4.08 -16.07 -5.17
N PHE A 484 -3.69 -16.08 -6.44
CA PHE A 484 -3.69 -14.90 -7.29
C PHE A 484 -5.10 -14.34 -7.50
N TYR A 485 -6.11 -15.20 -7.68
CA TYR A 485 -7.51 -14.78 -7.72
C TYR A 485 -7.95 -14.11 -6.41
N ALA A 486 -7.65 -14.76 -5.28
CA ALA A 486 -8.04 -14.23 -3.96
C ALA A 486 -7.35 -12.90 -3.65
N ASP A 487 -6.08 -12.76 -4.04
CA ASP A 487 -5.29 -11.55 -3.86
C ASP A 487 -5.87 -10.37 -4.65
N VAL A 488 -6.13 -10.53 -5.95
CA VAL A 488 -6.70 -9.44 -6.75
C VAL A 488 -8.11 -9.06 -6.28
N VAL A 489 -8.94 -10.01 -5.84
CA VAL A 489 -10.25 -9.71 -5.25
C VAL A 489 -10.08 -8.89 -3.98
N PHE A 490 -9.18 -9.31 -3.09
CA PHE A 490 -8.88 -8.60 -1.85
C PHE A 490 -8.43 -7.16 -2.12
N ILE A 491 -7.51 -6.95 -3.06
CA ILE A 491 -7.01 -5.61 -3.42
C ILE A 491 -8.13 -4.74 -3.97
N LEU A 492 -8.94 -5.26 -4.91
CA LEU A 492 -10.04 -4.50 -5.50
C LEU A 492 -11.11 -4.13 -4.46
N ASP A 493 -11.45 -5.05 -3.56
CA ASP A 493 -12.41 -4.83 -2.48
C ASP A 493 -11.89 -3.81 -1.46
N ALA A 494 -10.61 -3.88 -1.09
CA ALA A 494 -9.96 -2.90 -0.21
C ALA A 494 -9.96 -1.48 -0.83
N LEU A 495 -9.70 -1.38 -2.13
CA LEU A 495 -9.75 -0.10 -2.86
C LEU A 495 -11.17 0.47 -2.95
N GLU A 496 -12.17 -0.38 -3.21
CA GLU A 496 -13.57 0.03 -3.25
C GLU A 496 -14.07 0.46 -1.87
N THR A 497 -13.80 -0.36 -0.85
CA THR A 497 -14.06 -0.08 0.57
C THR A 497 -13.48 1.27 0.97
N GLU A 498 -12.19 1.48 0.72
CA GLU A 498 -11.56 2.75 1.03
C GLU A 498 -12.26 3.85 0.23
N ALA A 499 -12.50 3.71 -1.08
CA ALA A 499 -13.21 4.72 -1.87
C ALA A 499 -14.63 5.08 -1.35
N THR A 500 -15.34 4.15 -0.71
CA THR A 500 -16.71 4.34 -0.20
C THR A 500 -16.80 4.70 1.28
N ARG A 501 -15.74 4.46 2.07
CA ARG A 501 -15.71 4.70 3.51
C ARG A 501 -16.22 6.09 3.90
N GLU A 502 -17.16 6.17 4.85
CA GLU A 502 -17.73 7.46 5.30
C GLU A 502 -17.11 7.98 6.59
N THR A 503 -16.60 7.09 7.44
CA THR A 503 -16.00 7.46 8.73
C THR A 503 -14.73 6.68 9.05
N VAL A 504 -13.81 7.33 9.75
CA VAL A 504 -12.56 6.73 10.28
C VAL A 504 -12.55 6.89 11.79
N LYS A 505 -12.25 5.82 12.52
CA LYS A 505 -12.09 5.83 13.98
C LYS A 505 -10.62 6.03 14.34
N ALA A 506 -10.33 6.91 15.30
CA ALA A 506 -9.00 7.10 15.87
C ALA A 506 -9.10 7.28 17.39
N GLY A 507 -8.83 6.21 18.13
CA GLY A 507 -9.10 6.14 19.56
C GLY A 507 -10.61 6.27 19.83
N SER A 508 -11.01 7.16 20.73
CA SER A 508 -12.42 7.43 21.05
C SER A 508 -13.15 8.33 20.05
N PHE A 509 -12.44 8.88 19.04
CA PHE A 509 -13.01 9.82 18.09
C PHE A 509 -13.39 9.15 16.77
N SER A 510 -14.49 9.60 16.18
CA SER A 510 -14.94 9.20 14.85
C SER A 510 -14.99 10.43 13.95
N TYR A 511 -14.26 10.38 12.84
CA TYR A 511 -14.13 11.46 11.89
C TYR A 511 -14.88 11.14 10.60
N ARG A 512 -15.57 12.12 10.03
CA ARG A 512 -16.18 12.02 8.70
C ARG A 512 -15.12 12.25 7.64
N VAL A 513 -15.14 11.42 6.60
CA VAL A 513 -14.15 11.48 5.53
C VAL A 513 -14.79 11.67 4.15
N ALA A 514 -14.05 12.32 3.25
CA ALA A 514 -14.51 12.65 1.91
C ALA A 514 -14.28 11.50 0.94
N GLN A 515 -15.34 10.99 0.29
CA GLN A 515 -15.24 9.88 -0.67
C GLN A 515 -14.58 10.33 -1.99
N PRO A 516 -13.36 9.86 -2.33
CA PRO A 516 -12.63 10.32 -3.52
C PRO A 516 -13.41 10.07 -4.81
N GLY A 517 -14.09 8.93 -4.91
CA GLY A 517 -14.91 8.57 -6.07
C GLY A 517 -16.05 9.57 -6.35
N LYS A 518 -16.53 10.31 -5.34
CA LYS A 518 -17.55 11.35 -5.52
C LYS A 518 -16.97 12.67 -6.01
N LEU A 519 -15.67 12.91 -5.82
CA LEU A 519 -14.96 14.12 -6.25
C LEU A 519 -14.40 14.03 -7.68
N ARG A 520 -14.50 12.86 -8.32
CA ARG A 520 -13.84 12.54 -9.61
C ARG A 520 -14.08 13.55 -10.74
N PHE A 521 -15.25 14.19 -10.79
CA PHE A 521 -15.57 15.17 -11.84
C PHE A 521 -14.97 16.56 -11.58
N LEU A 522 -14.53 16.85 -10.35
CA LEU A 522 -13.86 18.11 -10.02
C LEU A 522 -12.34 18.01 -10.24
N PHE A 523 -11.79 16.80 -10.23
CA PHE A 523 -10.37 16.53 -10.47
C PHE A 523 -10.17 15.32 -11.41
N PRO A 524 -10.53 15.45 -12.70
CA PRO A 524 -10.47 14.33 -13.65
C PRO A 524 -9.06 13.78 -13.86
N GLN A 525 -8.01 14.59 -13.68
CA GLN A 525 -6.62 14.12 -13.79
C GLN A 525 -6.24 13.08 -12.72
N LEU A 526 -6.77 13.20 -11.50
CA LEU A 526 -6.58 12.21 -10.45
C LEU A 526 -7.42 10.96 -10.69
N TRP A 527 -8.64 11.14 -11.19
CA TRP A 527 -9.47 10.00 -11.60
C TRP A 527 -8.80 9.19 -12.71
N TRP A 528 -8.25 9.86 -13.73
CA TRP A 528 -7.49 9.20 -14.78
C TRP A 528 -6.29 8.42 -14.22
N TYR A 529 -5.50 9.05 -13.34
CA TYR A 529 -4.37 8.40 -12.67
C TYR A 529 -4.79 7.10 -11.95
N CYS A 530 -5.82 7.16 -11.10
CA CYS A 530 -6.31 5.98 -10.39
C CYS A 530 -6.87 4.90 -11.32
N ALA A 531 -7.55 5.29 -12.41
CA ALA A 531 -8.07 4.34 -13.39
C ALA A 531 -6.94 3.66 -14.17
N ALA A 532 -5.88 4.39 -14.51
CA ALA A 532 -4.70 3.84 -15.19
C ALA A 532 -3.87 2.92 -14.27
N ASP A 533 -3.75 3.25 -12.99
CA ASP A 533 -3.14 2.42 -11.96
C ASP A 533 -3.88 1.08 -11.82
N ARG A 534 -5.21 1.13 -11.60
CA ARG A 534 -6.07 -0.05 -11.52
C ARG A 534 -6.00 -0.91 -12.78
N ARG A 535 -5.96 -0.28 -13.96
CA ARG A 535 -5.80 -1.00 -15.23
C ARG A 535 -4.48 -1.76 -15.29
N THR A 536 -3.38 -1.09 -14.94
CA THR A 536 -2.04 -1.69 -14.94
C THR A 536 -1.97 -2.89 -14.00
N LEU A 537 -2.57 -2.77 -12.82
CA LEU A 537 -2.72 -3.88 -11.87
C LEU A 537 -3.43 -5.08 -12.54
N LEU A 538 -4.62 -4.85 -13.10
CA LEU A 538 -5.41 -5.92 -13.74
C LEU A 538 -4.66 -6.61 -14.90
N GLN A 539 -3.90 -5.84 -15.68
CA GLN A 539 -3.08 -6.38 -16.77
C GLN A 539 -1.94 -7.26 -16.27
N ALA A 540 -1.27 -6.87 -15.18
CA ALA A 540 -0.24 -7.68 -14.54
C ALA A 540 -0.82 -9.02 -14.04
N TYR A 541 -1.95 -8.97 -13.33
CA TYR A 541 -2.63 -10.19 -12.85
C TYR A 541 -3.17 -11.07 -13.98
N ASN A 542 -3.32 -10.55 -15.21
CA ASN A 542 -3.71 -11.35 -16.37
C ASN A 542 -2.59 -12.24 -16.91
N VAL A 543 -1.35 -12.11 -16.41
CA VAL A 543 -0.24 -13.02 -16.68
C VAL A 543 -0.14 -14.08 -15.56
N PRO A 544 -0.12 -15.39 -15.87
CA PRO A 544 0.01 -16.45 -14.87
C PRO A 544 1.27 -16.33 -14.01
N GLY A 545 1.08 -16.30 -12.68
CA GLY A 545 2.17 -16.17 -11.71
C GLY A 545 3.05 -14.93 -11.88
N LEU A 546 2.61 -13.92 -12.65
CA LEU A 546 3.41 -12.74 -13.07
C LEU A 546 4.69 -13.08 -13.86
N ARG A 547 4.88 -14.33 -14.30
CA ARG A 547 6.17 -14.86 -14.80
C ARG A 547 6.72 -14.16 -16.04
N ASP A 548 5.83 -13.73 -16.93
CA ASP A 548 6.19 -13.04 -18.18
C ASP A 548 6.04 -11.52 -18.09
N VAL A 549 5.74 -10.98 -16.90
CA VAL A 549 5.73 -9.53 -16.70
C VAL A 549 7.18 -9.06 -16.55
N PRO A 550 7.65 -8.10 -17.36
CA PRO A 550 9.02 -7.62 -17.25
C PRO A 550 9.32 -7.14 -15.82
N GLU A 551 10.45 -7.52 -15.26
CA GLU A 551 10.82 -7.19 -13.86
C GLU A 551 10.74 -5.69 -13.56
N LYS A 552 11.20 -4.85 -14.51
CA LYS A 552 11.07 -3.39 -14.43
C LYS A 552 9.63 -2.92 -14.25
N GLU A 553 8.66 -3.63 -14.81
CA GLU A 553 7.24 -3.33 -14.65
C GLU A 553 6.64 -3.78 -13.31
N LEU A 554 7.32 -4.71 -12.62
CA LEU A 554 6.93 -5.22 -11.31
C LEU A 554 7.54 -4.39 -10.17
N GLU A 555 8.76 -3.88 -10.36
CA GLU A 555 9.50 -3.17 -9.31
C GLU A 555 9.08 -1.71 -9.16
N ARG A 556 8.92 -0.97 -10.27
CA ARG A 556 8.74 0.48 -10.22
C ARG A 556 7.79 0.95 -11.32
N LYS A 557 6.54 1.19 -10.92
CA LYS A 557 5.58 1.94 -11.72
C LYS A 557 5.41 3.34 -11.13
N PRO A 558 5.04 4.35 -11.94
CA PRO A 558 4.65 5.68 -11.47
C PRO A 558 3.35 5.72 -10.63
N TYR A 559 2.85 4.54 -10.27
CA TYR A 559 1.51 4.26 -9.76
C TYR A 559 1.57 3.84 -8.30
N VAL A 560 0.81 4.52 -7.44
CA VAL A 560 0.83 4.26 -5.99
C VAL A 560 0.43 2.82 -5.67
N ILE A 561 -0.65 2.29 -6.24
CA ILE A 561 -1.15 0.96 -5.87
C ILE A 561 -0.21 -0.11 -6.45
N CYS A 562 0.09 -0.04 -7.75
CA CYS A 562 1.01 -1.00 -8.36
C CYS A 562 2.38 -1.02 -7.68
N SER A 563 2.94 0.14 -7.29
CA SER A 563 4.25 0.21 -6.63
C SER A 563 4.28 -0.45 -5.24
N ILE A 564 3.12 -0.57 -4.57
CA ILE A 564 3.00 -1.24 -3.27
C ILE A 564 2.71 -2.73 -3.46
N VAL A 565 1.83 -3.06 -4.40
CA VAL A 565 1.28 -4.41 -4.53
C VAL A 565 2.17 -5.34 -5.36
N LEU A 566 2.56 -4.92 -6.57
CA LEU A 566 3.21 -5.82 -7.54
C LEU A 566 4.56 -6.39 -7.06
N PRO A 567 5.44 -5.62 -6.37
CA PRO A 567 6.66 -6.21 -5.82
C PRO A 567 6.39 -7.35 -4.83
N GLY A 568 5.39 -7.17 -3.95
CA GLY A 568 4.98 -8.19 -2.98
C GLY A 568 4.41 -9.43 -3.67
N THR A 569 3.55 -9.24 -4.67
CA THR A 569 2.93 -10.34 -5.42
C THR A 569 3.96 -11.12 -6.28
N ASN A 570 4.96 -10.44 -6.84
CA ASN A 570 6.06 -11.10 -7.56
C ASN A 570 6.89 -12.00 -6.62
N GLY A 571 7.29 -11.46 -5.46
CA GLY A 571 7.97 -12.24 -4.43
C GLY A 571 7.14 -13.46 -3.99
N TYR A 572 5.82 -13.30 -3.92
CA TYR A 572 4.88 -14.37 -3.62
C TYR A 572 4.83 -15.46 -4.71
N GLY A 573 4.77 -15.10 -5.99
CA GLY A 573 4.82 -16.06 -7.11
C GLY A 573 6.11 -16.90 -7.13
N ASN A 574 7.25 -16.27 -6.83
CA ASN A 574 8.53 -16.97 -6.72
C ASN A 574 8.53 -18.06 -5.64
N ARG A 575 7.80 -17.89 -4.53
CA ARG A 575 7.72 -18.91 -3.47
C ARG A 575 7.02 -20.19 -3.93
N PHE A 576 6.01 -20.10 -4.81
CA PHE A 576 5.41 -21.30 -5.39
C PHE A 576 6.37 -22.06 -6.31
N LEU A 577 7.19 -21.34 -7.08
CA LEU A 577 8.25 -21.96 -7.88
C LEU A 577 9.33 -22.63 -7.01
N MET A 578 9.71 -21.99 -5.90
CA MET A 578 10.62 -22.59 -4.90
C MET A 578 10.03 -23.89 -4.35
N LEU A 579 8.75 -23.90 -3.99
CA LEU A 579 8.09 -25.10 -3.48
C LEU A 579 8.06 -26.24 -4.51
N LYS A 580 7.78 -25.93 -5.79
CA LYS A 580 7.86 -26.92 -6.88
C LYS A 580 9.27 -27.48 -7.04
N ALA A 581 10.28 -26.60 -7.06
CA ALA A 581 11.68 -27.02 -7.12
C ALA A 581 12.02 -27.95 -5.95
N ARG A 582 11.52 -27.65 -4.75
CA ARG A 582 11.71 -28.47 -3.55
C ARG A 582 11.01 -29.82 -3.64
N CYS A 583 9.77 -29.90 -4.13
CA CYS A 583 9.09 -31.17 -4.38
C CYS A 583 9.87 -32.04 -5.37
N ARG A 584 10.39 -31.44 -6.45
CA ARG A 584 11.23 -32.14 -7.44
C ARG A 584 12.55 -32.62 -6.84
N ALA A 585 13.22 -31.78 -6.05
CA ALA A 585 14.45 -32.14 -5.35
C ALA A 585 14.24 -33.30 -4.37
N MET A 586 13.13 -33.29 -3.63
CA MET A 586 12.76 -34.36 -2.71
C MET A 586 12.52 -35.69 -3.42
N ARG A 587 11.83 -35.68 -4.56
CA ARG A 587 11.64 -36.89 -5.39
C ARG A 587 12.97 -37.45 -5.90
N ALA A 588 13.89 -36.57 -6.28
CA ALA A 588 15.23 -36.96 -6.69
C ALA A 588 16.03 -37.60 -5.53
N LEU A 589 15.93 -37.06 -4.30
CA LEU A 589 16.55 -37.67 -3.12
C LEU A 589 15.95 -39.02 -2.76
N ILE A 590 14.62 -39.17 -2.82
CA ILE A 590 13.95 -40.46 -2.63
C ILE A 590 14.49 -41.49 -3.63
N ALA A 591 14.62 -41.11 -4.90
CA ALA A 591 15.19 -41.99 -5.92
C ALA A 591 16.66 -42.35 -5.64
N ALA A 592 17.46 -41.39 -5.18
CA ALA A 592 18.85 -41.63 -4.79
C ALA A 592 18.95 -42.62 -3.62
N GLU A 593 18.09 -42.46 -2.60
CA GLU A 593 18.05 -43.32 -1.42
C GLU A 593 17.59 -44.75 -1.77
N LEU A 594 16.59 -44.88 -2.63
CA LEU A 594 16.15 -46.19 -3.12
C LEU A 594 17.25 -46.88 -3.92
N SER A 595 17.95 -46.14 -4.81
CA SER A 595 19.11 -46.66 -5.55
C SER A 595 20.23 -47.09 -4.61
N ARG A 596 20.50 -46.33 -3.54
CA ARG A 596 21.50 -46.70 -2.52
C ARG A 596 21.13 -48.01 -1.84
N ARG A 597 19.87 -48.19 -1.46
CA ARG A 597 19.40 -49.42 -0.82
C ARG A 597 19.53 -50.64 -1.72
N GLU A 598 19.34 -50.46 -3.03
CA GLU A 598 19.45 -51.52 -4.02
C GLU A 598 20.91 -51.85 -4.38
N ASN A 599 21.77 -50.83 -4.49
CA ASN A 599 23.14 -50.97 -5.02
C ASN A 599 24.25 -50.87 -3.97
N GLY A 600 23.92 -50.54 -2.73
CA GLY A 600 24.87 -50.38 -1.61
C GLY A 600 25.65 -49.06 -1.60
N ALA A 601 25.53 -48.22 -2.64
CA ALA A 601 26.22 -46.94 -2.75
C ALA A 601 25.31 -45.86 -3.33
N TRP A 602 25.55 -44.59 -2.96
CA TRP A 602 24.87 -43.46 -3.58
C TRP A 602 25.21 -43.36 -5.07
N PRO A 603 24.23 -43.06 -5.95
CA PRO A 603 24.52 -42.90 -7.36
C PRO A 603 25.42 -41.67 -7.59
N GLU A 604 26.43 -41.79 -8.45
CA GLU A 604 27.25 -40.62 -8.84
C GLU A 604 26.46 -39.63 -9.72
N LYS A 605 25.49 -40.14 -10.47
CA LYS A 605 24.56 -39.38 -11.31
C LYS A 605 23.16 -39.94 -11.16
N LEU A 606 22.17 -39.06 -11.04
CA LEU A 606 20.77 -39.43 -10.95
C LEU A 606 20.08 -39.07 -12.27
N GLU A 607 19.63 -40.07 -13.04
CA GLU A 607 18.98 -39.85 -14.34
C GLU A 607 17.65 -40.64 -14.44
N PRO A 608 16.57 -40.03 -14.97
CA PRO A 608 16.48 -38.63 -15.38
C PRO A 608 16.35 -37.68 -14.18
N MET A 609 17.16 -36.63 -14.16
CA MET A 609 17.05 -35.57 -13.16
C MET A 609 15.85 -34.65 -13.48
N PRO A 610 15.00 -34.29 -12.50
CA PRO A 610 13.91 -33.34 -12.72
C PRO A 610 14.44 -31.98 -13.19
N ILE A 611 13.65 -31.30 -14.03
CA ILE A 611 13.95 -29.95 -14.51
C ILE A 611 13.72 -28.93 -13.38
N ASP A 612 14.60 -27.97 -13.26
CA ASP A 612 14.49 -26.81 -12.38
C ASP A 612 13.46 -25.80 -12.94
N PRO A 613 12.44 -25.39 -12.17
CA PRO A 613 11.45 -24.41 -12.64
C PRO A 613 12.02 -23.01 -12.89
N PHE A 614 13.20 -22.67 -12.37
CA PHE A 614 13.81 -21.35 -12.59
C PHE A 614 14.71 -21.31 -13.83
N SER A 615 15.66 -22.25 -13.94
CA SER A 615 16.63 -22.24 -15.04
C SER A 615 16.19 -22.98 -16.31
N GLY A 616 15.15 -23.82 -16.22
CA GLY A 616 14.75 -24.73 -17.30
C GLY A 616 15.76 -25.85 -17.61
N LYS A 617 16.81 -25.99 -16.78
CA LYS A 617 17.84 -27.03 -16.85
C LYS A 617 17.60 -28.10 -15.79
N PRO A 618 18.22 -29.28 -15.86
CA PRO A 618 18.13 -30.26 -14.77
C PRO A 618 18.58 -29.68 -13.42
N LEU A 619 17.95 -30.12 -12.32
CA LEU A 619 18.39 -29.82 -10.96
C LEU A 619 19.85 -30.27 -10.73
N LEU A 620 20.49 -29.64 -9.75
CA LEU A 620 21.87 -29.93 -9.39
C LEU A 620 21.91 -30.99 -8.28
N TYR A 621 22.91 -31.86 -8.32
CA TYR A 621 23.03 -32.99 -7.40
C TYR A 621 24.46 -33.21 -6.92
N ARG A 622 24.58 -33.48 -5.62
CA ARG A 622 25.80 -33.91 -4.96
C ARG A 622 25.53 -35.24 -4.27
N ALA A 623 26.25 -36.27 -4.70
CA ALA A 623 26.06 -37.64 -4.25
C ALA A 623 25.99 -37.75 -2.73
N GLY A 624 24.93 -38.39 -2.22
CA GLY A 624 24.66 -38.59 -0.79
C GLY A 624 24.50 -37.31 0.04
N THR A 625 24.47 -36.13 -0.57
CA THR A 625 24.50 -34.86 0.19
C THR A 625 23.23 -34.04 -0.04
N GLN A 626 22.96 -33.65 -1.30
CA GLN A 626 21.88 -32.69 -1.58
C GLN A 626 21.44 -32.70 -3.05
N VAL A 627 20.19 -32.29 -3.27
CA VAL A 627 19.65 -31.87 -4.58
C VAL A 627 19.13 -30.43 -4.44
N TRP A 628 19.46 -29.54 -5.38
CA TRP A 628 19.08 -28.12 -5.31
C TRP A 628 18.76 -27.51 -6.67
N SER A 629 18.05 -26.38 -6.61
CA SER A 629 17.80 -25.46 -7.73
C SER A 629 18.65 -24.21 -7.55
N VAL A 630 18.94 -23.51 -8.66
CA VAL A 630 19.65 -22.23 -8.63
C VAL A 630 18.76 -21.07 -8.16
N GLY A 631 17.45 -21.28 -8.04
CA GLY A 631 16.53 -20.27 -7.52
C GLY A 631 16.32 -19.05 -8.44
N PRO A 632 15.63 -18.01 -7.92
CA PRO A 632 15.17 -16.87 -8.73
C PRO A 632 16.30 -15.96 -9.24
N ASN A 633 17.48 -15.93 -8.60
CA ASN A 633 18.63 -15.17 -9.08
C ASN A 633 19.34 -15.86 -10.27
N GLY A 634 19.05 -17.15 -10.52
CA GLY A 634 19.65 -17.93 -11.60
C GLY A 634 21.14 -18.24 -11.41
N ILE A 635 21.70 -17.98 -10.22
CA ILE A 635 23.13 -18.18 -9.92
C ILE A 635 23.28 -19.47 -9.12
N ASP A 636 24.18 -20.35 -9.57
CA ASP A 636 24.54 -21.53 -8.78
C ASP A 636 25.52 -21.14 -7.68
N GLU A 637 25.04 -21.23 -6.44
CA GLU A 637 25.80 -20.88 -5.24
C GLU A 637 26.03 -22.14 -4.39
N ASP A 638 26.20 -23.32 -5.01
CA ASP A 638 26.27 -24.63 -4.34
C ASP A 638 25.03 -24.96 -3.49
N GLY A 639 23.91 -24.30 -3.80
CA GLY A 639 22.69 -24.31 -3.01
C GLY A 639 22.76 -23.44 -1.74
N LEU A 640 23.89 -22.78 -1.46
CA LEU A 640 24.11 -21.86 -0.34
C LEU A 640 23.85 -20.43 -0.83
N GLY A 641 22.59 -20.01 -0.91
CA GLY A 641 22.21 -18.70 -1.44
C GLY A 641 23.08 -17.55 -0.90
N GLY A 642 23.69 -16.75 -1.79
CA GLY A 642 24.67 -15.71 -1.54
C GLY A 642 24.10 -14.40 -1.00
N TYR A 643 23.12 -14.49 -0.10
CA TYR A 643 22.57 -13.33 0.60
C TYR A 643 23.04 -13.29 2.07
N ASP A 644 22.99 -12.10 2.65
CA ASP A 644 23.48 -11.73 3.97
C ASP A 644 22.97 -12.68 5.08
N GLU A 645 23.68 -12.77 6.21
CA GLU A 645 23.53 -13.83 7.22
C GLU A 645 22.12 -13.88 7.88
N ALA A 646 21.38 -12.76 7.86
CA ALA A 646 19.98 -12.68 8.28
C ALA A 646 18.99 -13.22 7.21
N VAL A 647 19.35 -13.16 5.93
CA VAL A 647 18.58 -13.63 4.77
C VAL A 647 18.91 -15.08 4.40
N ARG A 648 20.10 -15.60 4.76
CA ARG A 648 20.42 -17.05 4.71
C ARG A 648 19.34 -17.91 5.38
N ARG A 649 18.70 -17.41 6.44
CA ARG A 649 17.60 -18.09 7.14
C ARG A 649 16.29 -18.18 6.34
N GLN A 650 16.13 -17.37 5.29
CA GLN A 650 14.95 -17.33 4.42
C GLN A 650 15.18 -17.94 3.02
N CYS A 651 16.42 -18.01 2.53
CA CYS A 651 16.73 -18.45 1.16
C CYS A 651 17.16 -19.92 1.03
N ASP A 652 17.33 -20.66 2.12
CA ASP A 652 17.66 -22.10 2.08
C ASP A 652 16.45 -23.01 1.76
N ASP A 653 15.31 -22.41 1.39
CA ASP A 653 14.03 -23.09 1.21
C ASP A 653 13.92 -23.91 -0.09
N ILE A 654 14.94 -23.91 -0.96
CA ILE A 654 14.91 -24.66 -2.24
C ILE A 654 15.70 -25.98 -2.18
N ARG A 655 16.35 -26.26 -1.05
CA ARG A 655 17.15 -27.47 -0.88
C ARG A 655 16.35 -28.58 -0.26
N ALA A 656 16.58 -29.79 -0.75
CA ALA A 656 16.38 -30.99 0.05
C ALA A 656 17.78 -31.52 0.42
N ILE A 657 18.05 -31.68 1.71
CA ILE A 657 19.35 -32.11 2.25
C ILE A 657 19.15 -33.43 2.98
N VAL A 658 20.05 -34.39 2.76
CA VAL A 658 20.22 -35.52 3.69
C VAL A 658 21.52 -35.23 4.42
N ARG A 659 21.45 -34.76 5.66
CA ARG A 659 22.63 -34.61 6.51
C ARG A 659 22.99 -35.99 7.03
N ILE A 660 23.86 -36.67 6.29
CA ILE A 660 24.47 -37.90 6.78
C ILE A 660 25.35 -37.50 7.97
N GLY A 661 24.96 -37.90 9.18
CA GLY A 661 25.84 -37.84 10.34
C GLY A 661 27.07 -38.69 10.08
N GLU A 662 28.25 -38.15 10.36
CA GLU A 662 29.51 -38.92 10.40
C GLU A 662 29.43 -40.10 11.37
#